data_AF-A0A2V8E915-F1
#
_entry.id   AF-A0A2V8E915-F1
#
_cell.length_a   1.000
_cell.length_b   1.000
_cell.length_c   1.000
_cell.angle_alpha   90.00
_cell.angle_beta   90.00
_cell.angle_gamma   90.00
#
_symmetry.space_group_name_H-M   'P 1'
#
loop_
_entity.id
_entity.type
_entity.pdbx_description
1 polymer ?
#
loop_
_entity_poly.entity_id
_entity_poly.type
_entity_poly.pdbx_seq_one_letter_code
_entity_poly.pdbx_strand_id
1 'polypeptide(L)'
;MINWPAVGVHSHLLNTGRVLTWQTGSQATVFDPATGAFNALPNPWADLLCSGHAFLPDGRLVSIGGWDRSGAGLGLTEVDIFDPSTQSWIRGRPMANRRWYPTATRLPDGRIIALSGARNSLTDIVTTPEIYDPATDTWTSRTAAAKSIPLYPFMFVLPDGRLIQVGNSEVASRTQVLDLAANTWTTIDNRVIDGGSAVQFSPGKFMKAGSAADSGNSGVSSSTAFTLDMNQPGATWQPTGSMAFPRSFLNLTMLPDGTTLVTGGGTDKSAFVDANAVRPAELWSPAIGAWTTMASMVTPRLYHSTAQLLPDARVLVAGGGSDAGVTDHATAEIFSPPYLFKGPRPSITSVPASIAYGAPFTVSTPDNASIASVALIATGSVTHAFNQNQAFQTLPFQVVADGISVTAPPSGNYAPPGYYMLFIVNGSGVPSVAAFVNISGAAAPATVVVPNVVNATQAAATTAITGAGLAVGAVTTATSTTVPAGSVISQNPIAGVQVAKGSAVALVVSSGSVLVTVPNVVNATQAAATSTITGAGLVVGTVTTSSSTTVPAGTVISQNPIGGAQVASGTAVALVVSSGPPSPSAVVDATVFVDGRGTIVTPAITTTAPGDLLVAFAASDGPSSGSQTLTVSGAGLTWTMRQRANTRLGTAEIWTATAASALANATVASAQTTDGFDQSLTVVAFRSAGGVGAGVAAGATASAPSVSLTTTRAGSLVYGVGNDWDKAIARVVGAGQAIVHQWVDSPVG
;
A
#
# COMPACT_ATOMS: atom_id res chain seq x y z
N MET A 1 17.14 -23.19 -3.61
CA MET A 1 15.81 -22.56 -3.52
C MET A 1 15.96 -21.23 -2.81
N ILE A 2 15.34 -20.17 -3.32
CA ILE A 2 15.36 -18.81 -2.78
C ILE A 2 13.93 -18.50 -2.33
N ASN A 3 13.74 -18.04 -1.09
CA ASN A 3 12.45 -17.55 -0.63
C ASN A 3 12.15 -16.23 -1.35
N TRP A 4 10.98 -16.14 -1.99
CA TRP A 4 10.54 -14.94 -2.68
C TRP A 4 9.50 -14.22 -1.80
N PRO A 5 9.51 -12.89 -1.72
CA PRO A 5 8.60 -12.16 -0.83
C PRO A 5 7.12 -12.25 -1.25
N ALA A 6 6.85 -12.62 -2.50
CA ALA A 6 5.53 -12.78 -3.10
C ALA A 6 5.61 -13.79 -4.26
N VAL A 7 4.51 -14.11 -4.94
CA VAL A 7 4.57 -14.88 -6.19
C VAL A 7 5.16 -14.00 -7.30
N GLY A 8 6.26 -14.43 -7.94
CA GLY A 8 6.91 -13.66 -9.01
C GLY A 8 6.19 -13.73 -10.35
N VAL A 9 4.99 -13.13 -10.45
CA VAL A 9 4.11 -13.16 -11.63
C VAL A 9 4.72 -12.38 -12.80
N HIS A 10 5.37 -11.25 -12.49
CA HIS A 10 6.10 -10.43 -13.44
C HIS A 10 7.57 -10.35 -13.04
N SER A 11 8.48 -10.36 -14.02
CA SER A 11 9.93 -10.34 -13.78
C SER A 11 10.63 -9.53 -14.87
N HIS A 12 11.44 -8.55 -14.48
CA HIS A 12 12.09 -7.61 -15.39
C HIS A 12 13.57 -7.46 -15.03
N LEU A 13 14.46 -7.80 -15.96
CA LEU A 13 15.90 -7.56 -15.77
C LEU A 13 16.20 -6.08 -16.02
N LEU A 14 16.63 -5.37 -14.99
CA LEU A 14 17.04 -3.97 -15.07
C LEU A 14 18.47 -3.86 -15.64
N ASN A 15 18.81 -2.71 -16.23
CA ASN A 15 20.16 -2.40 -16.70
C ASN A 15 21.22 -2.32 -15.58
N THR A 16 20.79 -2.39 -14.32
CA THR A 16 21.66 -2.50 -13.13
C THR A 16 22.03 -3.94 -12.80
N GLY A 17 21.51 -4.93 -13.53
CA GLY A 17 21.67 -6.36 -13.24
C GLY A 17 20.72 -6.92 -12.18
N ARG A 18 19.88 -6.06 -11.59
CA ARG A 18 18.83 -6.44 -10.63
C ARG A 18 17.55 -6.85 -11.34
N VAL A 19 16.66 -7.53 -10.61
CA VAL A 19 15.37 -8.01 -11.13
C VAL A 19 14.23 -7.31 -10.40
N LEU A 20 13.41 -6.55 -11.13
CA LEU A 20 12.15 -6.02 -10.61
C LEU A 20 11.05 -7.06 -10.78
N THR A 21 10.20 -7.24 -9.78
CA THR A 21 9.14 -8.26 -9.78
C THR A 21 7.93 -7.81 -8.97
N TRP A 22 6.75 -8.29 -9.34
CA TRP A 22 5.51 -8.08 -8.58
C TRP A 22 4.51 -9.22 -8.79
N GLN A 23 3.55 -9.28 -7.87
CA GLN A 23 2.41 -10.20 -7.89
C GLN A 23 1.14 -9.39 -8.20
N THR A 24 0.28 -9.23 -7.19
CA THR A 24 -0.98 -8.51 -7.23
C THR A 24 -0.92 -7.33 -6.27
N GLY A 25 -1.67 -6.28 -6.57
CA GLY A 25 -1.66 -5.03 -5.83
C GLY A 25 -0.53 -4.11 -6.24
N SER A 26 -0.25 -3.12 -5.40
CA SER A 26 0.80 -2.14 -5.63
C SER A 26 2.21 -2.64 -5.32
N GLN A 27 2.39 -3.82 -4.72
CA GLN A 27 3.68 -4.23 -4.18
C GLN A 27 4.62 -4.73 -5.28
N ALA A 28 5.54 -3.87 -5.72
CA ALA A 28 6.70 -4.25 -6.51
C ALA A 28 7.95 -4.36 -5.63
N THR A 29 8.89 -5.22 -6.02
CA THR A 29 10.13 -5.49 -5.29
C THR A 29 11.30 -5.62 -6.25
N VAL A 30 12.46 -5.09 -5.89
CA VAL A 30 13.72 -5.31 -6.60
C VAL A 30 14.54 -6.35 -5.87
N PHE A 31 14.90 -7.43 -6.56
CA PHE A 31 15.83 -8.46 -6.13
C PHE A 31 17.23 -8.17 -6.68
N ASP A 32 18.25 -8.28 -5.83
CA ASP A 32 19.66 -8.19 -6.22
C ASP A 32 20.29 -9.59 -6.26
N PRO A 33 20.55 -10.17 -7.46
CA PRO A 33 21.09 -11.52 -7.59
C PRO A 33 22.49 -11.70 -7.02
N ALA A 34 23.26 -10.61 -6.85
CA ALA A 34 24.63 -10.68 -6.34
C ALA A 34 24.66 -10.83 -4.81
N THR A 35 23.72 -10.19 -4.11
CA THR A 35 23.65 -10.19 -2.64
C THR A 35 22.52 -11.06 -2.09
N GLY A 36 21.52 -11.39 -2.90
CA GLY A 36 20.29 -12.06 -2.48
C GLY A 36 19.28 -11.13 -1.79
N ALA A 37 19.53 -9.81 -1.76
CA ALA A 37 18.69 -8.84 -1.06
C ALA A 37 17.42 -8.49 -1.85
N PHE A 38 16.36 -8.13 -1.12
CA PHE A 38 15.11 -7.60 -1.65
C PHE A 38 14.87 -6.17 -1.16
N ASN A 39 14.42 -5.29 -2.06
CA ASN A 39 13.99 -3.94 -1.73
C ASN A 39 12.54 -3.72 -2.20
N ALA A 40 11.62 -3.53 -1.27
CA ALA A 40 10.20 -3.32 -1.58
C ALA A 40 9.96 -1.87 -2.01
N LEU A 41 9.35 -1.70 -3.18
CA LEU A 41 9.14 -0.41 -3.87
C LEU A 41 7.69 -0.37 -4.40
N PRO A 42 6.69 -0.21 -3.52
CA PRO A 42 5.31 -0.23 -3.94
C PRO A 42 4.99 0.89 -4.94
N ASN A 43 4.23 0.57 -5.98
CA ASN A 43 3.65 1.54 -6.91
C ASN A 43 2.49 2.27 -6.20
N PRO A 44 2.54 3.60 -6.04
CA PRO A 44 1.53 4.33 -5.29
C PRO A 44 0.19 4.55 -6.02
N TRP A 45 0.07 4.16 -7.30
CA TRP A 45 -1.07 4.54 -8.16
C TRP A 45 -1.93 3.39 -8.69
N ALA A 46 -1.35 2.20 -8.91
CA ALA A 46 -2.05 1.13 -9.62
C ALA A 46 -1.72 -0.28 -9.10
N ASP A 47 -2.65 -1.22 -9.33
CA ASP A 47 -2.35 -2.65 -9.29
C ASP A 47 -1.75 -3.07 -10.63
N LEU A 48 -0.48 -3.47 -10.59
CA LEU A 48 0.31 -3.85 -11.75
C LEU A 48 0.09 -5.31 -12.18
N LEU A 49 -0.78 -6.07 -11.50
CA LEU A 49 -1.18 -7.37 -12.02
C LEU A 49 -1.80 -7.17 -13.41
N CYS A 50 -1.47 -8.06 -14.35
CA CYS A 50 -2.05 -8.06 -15.68
C CYS A 50 -1.66 -6.86 -16.57
N SER A 51 -0.64 -6.06 -16.23
CA SER A 51 -0.13 -4.99 -17.09
C SER A 51 0.75 -5.52 -18.24
N GLY A 52 0.93 -4.70 -19.28
CA GLY A 52 1.94 -4.91 -20.34
C GLY A 52 3.19 -4.09 -20.05
N HIS A 53 4.34 -4.47 -20.61
CA HIS A 53 5.61 -3.81 -20.23
C HIS A 53 6.60 -3.66 -21.37
N ALA A 54 7.29 -2.54 -21.41
CA ALA A 54 8.41 -2.31 -22.31
C ALA A 54 9.46 -1.40 -21.68
N PHE A 55 10.73 -1.69 -21.93
CA PHE A 55 11.80 -0.76 -21.56
C PHE A 55 11.85 0.42 -22.54
N LEU A 56 12.03 1.63 -22.01
CA LEU A 56 12.34 2.82 -22.78
C LEU A 56 13.79 2.81 -23.27
N PRO A 57 14.15 3.65 -24.27
CA PRO A 57 15.53 3.77 -24.74
C PRO A 57 16.53 4.11 -23.63
N ASP A 58 16.10 4.82 -22.59
CA ASP A 58 16.92 5.22 -21.43
C ASP A 58 17.01 4.14 -20.33
N GLY A 59 16.36 2.98 -20.50
CA GLY A 59 16.40 1.86 -19.56
C GLY A 59 15.33 1.89 -18.46
N ARG A 60 14.48 2.91 -18.40
CA ARG A 60 13.30 2.88 -17.54
C ARG A 60 12.29 1.85 -18.04
N LEU A 61 11.53 1.24 -17.14
CA LEU A 61 10.49 0.26 -17.49
C LEU A 61 9.12 0.95 -17.49
N VAL A 62 8.43 0.98 -18.63
CA VAL A 62 7.01 1.38 -18.68
C VAL A 62 6.14 0.17 -18.41
N SER A 63 5.22 0.31 -17.46
CA SER A 63 4.09 -0.58 -17.25
C SER A 63 2.82 0.10 -17.76
N ILE A 64 2.01 -0.62 -18.54
CA ILE A 64 0.77 -0.12 -19.14
C ILE A 64 -0.43 -0.96 -18.73
N GLY A 65 -1.49 -0.28 -18.28
CA GLY A 65 -2.70 -0.92 -17.82
C GLY A 65 -2.51 -1.63 -16.48
N GLY A 66 -3.17 -2.75 -16.31
CA GLY A 66 -3.22 -3.50 -15.04
C GLY A 66 -4.65 -3.85 -14.65
N TRP A 67 -4.86 -4.21 -13.38
CA TRP A 67 -6.16 -4.67 -12.90
C TRP A 67 -6.92 -3.60 -12.10
N ASP A 68 -8.11 -3.24 -12.56
CA ASP A 68 -9.00 -2.34 -11.84
C ASP A 68 -9.76 -3.06 -10.71
N ARG A 69 -9.25 -2.95 -9.48
CA ARG A 69 -9.91 -3.51 -8.29
C ARG A 69 -11.10 -2.70 -7.76
N SER A 70 -11.35 -1.49 -8.29
CA SER A 70 -12.48 -0.69 -7.85
C SER A 70 -13.83 -1.25 -8.33
N GLY A 71 -13.79 -2.16 -9.31
CA GLY A 71 -14.98 -2.73 -9.95
C GLY A 71 -15.57 -1.83 -11.05
N ALA A 72 -14.94 -0.70 -11.40
CA ALA A 72 -15.38 0.18 -12.48
C ALA A 72 -15.14 -0.39 -13.89
N GLY A 73 -14.32 -1.44 -14.00
CA GLY A 73 -13.98 -2.16 -15.24
C GLY A 73 -13.07 -3.34 -14.91
N LEU A 74 -12.40 -3.90 -15.92
CA LEU A 74 -11.39 -4.94 -15.74
C LEU A 74 -9.97 -4.36 -15.85
N GLY A 75 -9.74 -3.54 -16.87
CA GLY A 75 -8.44 -2.91 -17.14
C GLY A 75 -8.29 -1.49 -16.61
N LEU A 76 -7.03 -1.07 -16.51
CA LEU A 76 -6.59 0.27 -16.12
C LEU A 76 -6.12 1.08 -17.35
N THR A 77 -6.23 2.42 -17.29
CA THR A 77 -5.60 3.36 -18.26
C THR A 77 -4.20 3.79 -17.84
N GLU A 78 -3.85 3.43 -16.61
CA GLU A 78 -2.65 3.75 -15.87
C GLU A 78 -1.39 3.44 -16.69
N VAL A 79 -0.42 4.34 -16.61
CA VAL A 79 0.92 4.14 -17.18
C VAL A 79 1.91 4.55 -16.11
N ASP A 80 2.68 3.59 -15.60
CA ASP A 80 3.62 3.79 -14.51
C ASP A 80 5.02 3.39 -14.97
N ILE A 81 5.98 4.28 -14.75
CA ILE A 81 7.35 4.17 -15.28
C ILE A 81 8.30 3.98 -14.11
N PHE A 82 8.96 2.83 -14.04
CA PHE A 82 9.97 2.56 -13.02
C PHE A 82 11.35 3.02 -13.50
N ASP A 83 11.99 3.87 -12.69
CA ASP A 83 13.37 4.29 -12.90
C ASP A 83 14.34 3.40 -12.10
N PRO A 84 15.17 2.57 -12.76
CA PRO A 84 16.10 1.67 -12.07
C PRO A 84 17.27 2.39 -11.40
N SER A 85 17.58 3.63 -11.79
CA SER A 85 18.70 4.41 -11.24
C SER A 85 18.36 5.02 -9.87
N THR A 86 17.14 5.52 -9.74
CA THR A 86 16.61 6.10 -8.49
C THR A 86 15.75 5.13 -7.69
N GLN A 87 15.40 3.97 -8.27
CA GLN A 87 14.49 2.98 -7.69
C GLN A 87 13.13 3.59 -7.32
N SER A 88 12.58 4.44 -8.19
CA SER A 88 11.33 5.16 -7.96
C SER A 88 10.36 5.01 -9.12
N TRP A 89 9.06 5.11 -8.82
CA TRP A 89 8.00 5.15 -9.81
C TRP A 89 7.71 6.60 -10.25
N ILE A 90 7.42 6.78 -11.54
CA ILE A 90 7.00 8.02 -12.17
C ILE A 90 5.66 7.75 -12.86
N ARG A 91 4.68 8.63 -12.66
CA ARG A 91 3.39 8.52 -13.35
C ARG A 91 3.52 9.08 -14.76
N GLY A 92 3.24 8.26 -15.77
CA GLY A 92 3.17 8.67 -17.18
C GLY A 92 1.77 9.13 -17.58
N ARG A 93 1.65 9.65 -18.81
CA ARG A 93 0.36 9.97 -19.41
C ARG A 93 -0.50 8.70 -19.53
N PRO A 94 -1.77 8.71 -19.06
CA PRO A 94 -2.64 7.55 -19.23
C PRO A 94 -2.97 7.28 -20.70
N MET A 95 -3.20 6.02 -21.03
CA MET A 95 -3.73 5.58 -22.33
C MET A 95 -5.17 6.09 -22.52
N ALA A 96 -5.63 6.13 -23.77
CA ALA A 96 -7.04 6.42 -24.08
C ALA A 96 -7.95 5.23 -23.75
N ASN A 97 -7.44 3.99 -23.81
CA ASN A 97 -8.20 2.78 -23.48
C ASN A 97 -7.68 2.09 -22.21
N ARG A 98 -8.61 1.56 -21.44
CA ARG A 98 -8.34 0.62 -20.35
C ARG A 98 -7.78 -0.69 -20.90
N ARG A 99 -6.76 -1.27 -20.27
CA ARG A 99 -6.17 -2.53 -20.72
C ARG A 99 -5.80 -3.45 -19.56
N TRP A 100 -6.36 -4.65 -19.59
CA TRP A 100 -5.97 -5.81 -18.79
C TRP A 100 -5.43 -6.89 -19.73
N TYR A 101 -4.23 -7.42 -19.48
CA TYR A 101 -3.45 -8.25 -20.41
C TYR A 101 -3.11 -7.62 -21.78
N PRO A 102 -2.62 -6.36 -21.85
CA PRO A 102 -2.06 -5.84 -23.08
C PRO A 102 -0.62 -6.32 -23.31
N THR A 103 -0.19 -6.41 -24.57
CA THR A 103 1.24 -6.46 -24.87
C THR A 103 1.75 -5.06 -25.16
N ALA A 104 2.87 -4.70 -24.53
CA ALA A 104 3.68 -3.55 -24.92
C ALA A 104 4.89 -4.01 -25.73
N THR A 105 5.23 -3.30 -26.79
CA THR A 105 6.38 -3.64 -27.64
C THR A 105 7.19 -2.41 -28.01
N ARG A 106 8.52 -2.50 -27.87
CA ARG A 106 9.46 -1.46 -28.31
C ARG A 106 9.46 -1.36 -29.83
N LEU A 107 9.26 -0.16 -30.36
CA LEU A 107 9.34 0.12 -31.79
C LEU A 107 10.77 0.49 -32.21
N PRO A 108 11.10 0.35 -33.51
CA PRO A 108 12.43 0.71 -34.04
C PRO A 108 12.90 2.14 -33.76
N ASP A 109 11.98 3.06 -33.50
CA ASP A 109 12.24 4.47 -33.22
C ASP A 109 12.25 4.81 -31.73
N GLY A 110 12.16 3.81 -30.85
CA GLY A 110 12.19 3.98 -29.38
C GLY A 110 10.84 4.30 -28.74
N ARG A 111 9.78 4.46 -29.53
CA ARG A 111 8.40 4.54 -29.01
C ARG A 111 7.89 3.17 -28.59
N ILE A 112 6.80 3.13 -27.83
CA ILE A 112 6.17 1.89 -27.39
C ILE A 112 4.79 1.76 -28.01
N ILE A 113 4.43 0.58 -28.53
CA ILE A 113 3.06 0.30 -28.95
C ILE A 113 2.35 -0.57 -27.91
N ALA A 114 1.12 -0.20 -27.55
CA ALA A 114 0.19 -0.96 -26.75
C ALA A 114 -0.83 -1.67 -27.66
N LEU A 115 -0.95 -2.98 -27.52
CA LEU A 115 -1.82 -3.83 -28.31
C LEU A 115 -2.70 -4.70 -27.42
N SER A 116 -3.94 -4.95 -27.87
CA SER A 116 -4.90 -5.81 -27.18
C SER A 116 -5.22 -5.38 -25.74
N GLY A 117 -5.72 -6.31 -24.94
CA GLY A 117 -6.13 -6.11 -23.57
C GLY A 117 -7.65 -5.91 -23.45
N ALA A 118 -8.20 -6.33 -22.33
CA ALA A 118 -9.61 -6.19 -22.01
C ALA A 118 -9.90 -4.86 -21.30
N ARG A 119 -11.03 -4.23 -21.63
CA ARG A 119 -11.49 -2.97 -21.01
C ARG A 119 -12.35 -3.22 -19.77
N ASN A 120 -13.54 -3.77 -20.00
CA ASN A 120 -14.59 -3.91 -18.98
C ASN A 120 -14.87 -5.37 -18.62
N SER A 121 -14.62 -6.30 -19.54
CA SER A 121 -14.83 -7.74 -19.37
C SER A 121 -13.85 -8.52 -20.25
N LEU A 122 -13.69 -9.82 -19.98
CA LEU A 122 -12.79 -10.72 -20.73
C LEU A 122 -13.08 -10.77 -22.25
N THR A 123 -14.29 -10.40 -22.68
CA THR A 123 -14.68 -10.40 -24.10
C THR A 123 -14.64 -9.01 -24.75
N ASP A 124 -14.46 -7.94 -23.97
CA ASP A 124 -14.40 -6.57 -24.46
C ASP A 124 -12.95 -6.14 -24.75
N ILE A 125 -12.42 -6.65 -25.86
CA ILE A 125 -11.03 -6.45 -26.29
C ILE A 125 -10.82 -5.10 -26.96
N VAL A 126 -9.77 -4.38 -26.56
CA VAL A 126 -9.32 -3.15 -27.22
C VAL A 126 -8.75 -3.48 -28.60
N THR A 127 -9.43 -3.01 -29.64
CA THR A 127 -9.02 -3.25 -31.03
C THR A 127 -8.02 -2.23 -31.55
N THR A 128 -7.99 -1.04 -30.97
CA THR A 128 -7.17 0.08 -31.47
C THR A 128 -5.78 0.04 -30.84
N PRO A 129 -4.70 -0.08 -31.63
CA PRO A 129 -3.35 0.09 -31.11
C PRO A 129 -3.12 1.55 -30.68
N GLU A 130 -2.33 1.75 -29.63
CA GLU A 130 -1.92 3.09 -29.18
C GLU A 130 -0.40 3.16 -29.10
N ILE A 131 0.20 4.26 -29.56
CA ILE A 131 1.65 4.45 -29.54
C ILE A 131 2.00 5.53 -28.52
N TYR A 132 2.83 5.16 -27.55
CA TYR A 132 3.42 6.05 -26.56
C TYR A 132 4.73 6.64 -27.07
N ASP A 133 4.82 7.96 -27.04
CA ASP A 133 6.05 8.70 -27.27
C ASP A 133 6.67 9.14 -25.93
N PRO A 134 7.81 8.54 -25.52
CA PRO A 134 8.45 8.87 -24.25
C PRO A 134 9.14 10.23 -24.25
N ALA A 135 9.39 10.84 -25.41
CA ALA A 135 10.03 12.17 -25.49
C ALA A 135 9.04 13.29 -25.15
N THR A 136 7.77 13.11 -25.49
CA THR A 136 6.70 14.09 -25.28
C THR A 136 5.68 13.69 -24.22
N ASP A 137 5.76 12.45 -23.69
CA ASP A 137 4.78 11.85 -22.79
C ASP A 137 3.35 11.90 -23.36
N THR A 138 3.20 11.44 -24.61
CA THR A 138 1.92 11.46 -25.32
C THR A 138 1.55 10.11 -25.93
N TRP A 139 0.26 9.82 -25.97
CA TRP A 139 -0.31 8.66 -26.67
C TRP A 139 -0.98 9.06 -27.98
N THR A 140 -0.76 8.27 -29.03
CA THR A 140 -1.41 8.41 -30.33
C THR A 140 -2.17 7.14 -30.69
N SER A 141 -3.50 7.25 -30.82
CA SER A 141 -4.36 6.14 -31.25
C SER A 141 -4.22 5.87 -32.75
N ARG A 142 -4.11 4.59 -33.12
CA ARG A 142 -3.99 4.12 -34.51
C ARG A 142 -5.28 3.45 -34.98
N THR A 143 -6.36 4.22 -35.02
CA THR A 143 -7.71 3.72 -35.36
C THR A 143 -7.78 3.03 -36.73
N ALA A 144 -7.02 3.50 -37.71
CA ALA A 144 -6.93 2.88 -39.04
C ALA A 144 -6.33 1.46 -39.00
N ALA A 145 -5.55 1.12 -37.97
CA ALA A 145 -4.95 -0.20 -37.78
C ALA A 145 -5.76 -1.09 -36.80
N ALA A 146 -7.01 -0.72 -36.50
CA ALA A 146 -7.82 -1.42 -35.51
C ALA A 146 -8.07 -2.88 -35.91
N LYS A 147 -7.84 -3.80 -34.97
CA LYS A 147 -8.09 -5.22 -35.12
C LYS A 147 -8.29 -5.88 -33.76
N SER A 148 -9.30 -6.73 -33.65
CA SER A 148 -9.44 -7.61 -32.49
C SER A 148 -8.42 -8.74 -32.58
N ILE A 149 -7.53 -8.82 -31.60
CA ILE A 149 -6.53 -9.89 -31.42
C ILE A 149 -6.58 -10.36 -29.95
N PRO A 150 -6.26 -11.62 -29.64
CA PRO A 150 -6.35 -12.13 -28.26
C PRO A 150 -5.45 -11.39 -27.25
N LEU A 151 -5.66 -11.66 -25.96
CA LEU A 151 -4.90 -11.07 -24.85
C LEU A 151 -3.41 -11.46 -24.89
N TYR A 152 -2.54 -10.55 -24.43
CA TYR A 152 -1.07 -10.69 -24.52
C TYR A 152 -0.56 -11.30 -25.84
N PRO A 153 -0.79 -10.64 -26.99
CA PRO A 153 -0.25 -11.12 -28.25
C PRO A 153 1.28 -11.16 -28.20
N PHE A 154 1.89 -12.23 -28.71
CA PHE A 154 3.34 -12.39 -28.74
C PHE A 154 3.90 -11.60 -29.93
N MET A 155 4.25 -10.34 -29.65
CA MET A 155 4.64 -9.35 -30.64
C MET A 155 6.16 -9.22 -30.77
N PHE A 156 6.66 -9.10 -31.99
CA PHE A 156 8.07 -8.88 -32.30
C PHE A 156 8.24 -7.89 -33.44
N VAL A 157 9.38 -7.19 -33.46
CA VAL A 157 9.81 -6.34 -34.59
C VAL A 157 10.50 -7.21 -35.64
N LEU A 158 10.10 -7.04 -36.91
CA LEU A 158 10.75 -7.66 -38.07
C LEU A 158 11.88 -6.78 -38.61
N PRO A 159 12.88 -7.36 -39.30
CA PRO A 159 13.96 -6.60 -39.94
C PRO A 159 13.51 -5.49 -40.90
N ASP A 160 12.32 -5.62 -41.49
CA ASP A 160 11.69 -4.63 -42.38
C ASP A 160 10.91 -3.53 -41.64
N GLY A 161 10.85 -3.58 -40.30
CA GLY A 161 10.19 -2.59 -39.45
C GLY A 161 8.73 -2.88 -39.15
N ARG A 162 8.13 -3.92 -39.74
CA ARG A 162 6.77 -4.35 -39.41
C ARG A 162 6.74 -5.13 -38.09
N LEU A 163 5.55 -5.31 -37.52
CA LEU A 163 5.35 -6.05 -36.27
C LEU A 163 4.67 -7.38 -36.53
N ILE A 164 5.21 -8.48 -36.04
CA ILE A 164 4.62 -9.82 -36.19
C ILE A 164 4.01 -10.31 -34.87
N GLN A 165 2.79 -10.84 -34.95
CA GLN A 165 2.11 -11.61 -33.91
C GLN A 165 2.33 -13.10 -34.20
N VAL A 166 3.12 -13.79 -33.38
CA VAL A 166 3.46 -15.22 -33.59
C VAL A 166 2.59 -16.20 -32.76
N GLY A 167 1.87 -15.66 -31.77
CA GLY A 167 0.98 -16.37 -30.84
C GLY A 167 0.34 -15.38 -29.87
N ASN A 168 -0.30 -15.88 -28.82
CA ASN A 168 -0.83 -15.07 -27.70
C ASN A 168 -0.88 -15.93 -26.44
N SER A 169 -1.10 -15.28 -25.30
CA SER A 169 -1.46 -15.99 -24.09
C SER A 169 -2.84 -16.63 -24.20
N GLU A 170 -3.04 -17.73 -23.48
CA GLU A 170 -4.31 -18.45 -23.26
C GLU A 170 -4.99 -19.09 -24.48
N VAL A 171 -4.85 -18.51 -25.68
CA VAL A 171 -5.52 -18.95 -26.90
C VAL A 171 -4.57 -18.94 -28.11
N ALA A 172 -4.55 -20.04 -28.86
CA ALA A 172 -3.83 -20.14 -30.12
C ALA A 172 -4.45 -19.22 -31.19
N SER A 173 -3.62 -18.59 -32.02
CA SER A 173 -4.07 -17.76 -33.14
C SER A 173 -3.32 -18.03 -34.43
N ARG A 174 -3.84 -17.44 -35.51
CA ARG A 174 -3.08 -17.28 -36.76
C ARG A 174 -1.90 -16.33 -36.55
N THR A 175 -0.89 -16.48 -37.39
CA THR A 175 0.26 -15.56 -37.42
C THR A 175 -0.03 -14.41 -38.37
N GLN A 176 0.12 -13.19 -37.87
CA GLN A 176 -0.25 -11.98 -38.60
C GLN A 176 0.85 -10.92 -38.46
N VAL A 177 0.93 -10.04 -39.43
CA VAL A 177 1.87 -8.91 -39.44
C VAL A 177 1.08 -7.62 -39.52
N LEU A 178 1.41 -6.68 -38.64
CA LEU A 178 0.96 -5.29 -38.67
C LEU A 178 2.02 -4.42 -39.36
N ASP A 179 1.61 -3.78 -40.45
CA ASP A 179 2.33 -2.68 -41.07
C ASP A 179 1.78 -1.35 -40.53
N LEU A 180 2.57 -0.66 -39.71
CA LEU A 180 2.20 0.63 -39.13
C LEU A 180 2.26 1.79 -40.12
N ALA A 181 3.03 1.69 -41.21
CA ALA A 181 3.04 2.73 -42.23
C ALA A 181 1.76 2.66 -43.07
N ALA A 182 1.35 1.45 -43.45
CA ALA A 182 0.12 1.22 -44.22
C ALA A 182 -1.15 1.13 -43.36
N ASN A 183 -1.03 0.94 -42.04
CA ASN A 183 -2.14 0.61 -41.12
C ASN A 183 -2.87 -0.69 -41.48
N THR A 184 -2.16 -1.68 -42.03
CA THR A 184 -2.76 -2.91 -42.52
C THR A 184 -2.28 -4.13 -41.74
N TRP A 185 -3.17 -5.11 -41.57
CA TRP A 185 -2.84 -6.43 -41.04
C TRP A 185 -2.86 -7.47 -42.15
N THR A 186 -1.80 -8.26 -42.25
CA THR A 186 -1.67 -9.35 -43.23
C THR A 186 -1.49 -10.68 -42.52
N THR A 187 -2.24 -11.71 -42.92
CA THR A 187 -2.03 -13.08 -42.43
C THR A 187 -0.83 -13.69 -43.13
N ILE A 188 0.14 -14.19 -42.36
CA ILE A 188 1.34 -14.86 -42.88
C ILE A 188 1.07 -16.36 -43.04
N ASP A 189 0.45 -16.96 -42.03
CA ASP A 189 0.07 -18.37 -42.03
C ASP A 189 -1.40 -18.48 -41.63
N ASN A 190 -2.21 -19.10 -42.48
CA ASN A 190 -3.64 -19.23 -42.25
C ASN A 190 -3.97 -20.32 -41.21
N ARG A 191 -3.02 -21.20 -40.90
CA ARG A 191 -3.16 -22.24 -39.89
C ARG A 191 -3.11 -21.61 -38.50
N VAL A 192 -3.97 -22.09 -37.60
CA VAL A 192 -3.86 -21.78 -36.17
C VAL A 192 -2.94 -22.83 -35.57
N ILE A 193 -1.68 -22.46 -35.37
CA ILE A 193 -0.66 -23.33 -34.77
C ILE A 193 -0.53 -22.94 -33.30
N ASP A 194 -0.75 -23.91 -32.41
CA ASP A 194 -0.63 -23.72 -30.96
C ASP A 194 0.84 -23.43 -30.54
N GLY A 195 0.99 -22.82 -29.38
CA GLY A 195 2.28 -22.43 -28.80
C GLY A 195 2.06 -21.54 -27.59
N GLY A 196 2.31 -22.09 -26.40
CA GLY A 196 2.10 -21.38 -25.13
C GLY A 196 3.17 -20.33 -24.81
N SER A 197 4.29 -20.36 -25.53
CA SER A 197 5.38 -19.39 -25.43
C SER A 197 6.11 -19.31 -26.77
N ALA A 198 6.86 -18.23 -27.00
CA ALA A 198 7.61 -18.02 -28.23
C ALA A 198 8.92 -17.27 -27.99
N VAL A 199 9.91 -17.54 -28.84
CA VAL A 199 11.18 -16.80 -28.90
C VAL A 199 11.55 -16.33 -30.30
N GLN A 200 12.29 -15.23 -30.38
CA GLN A 200 13.05 -14.85 -31.56
C GLN A 200 14.50 -15.32 -31.38
N PHE A 201 14.91 -16.37 -32.09
CA PHE A 201 16.26 -16.94 -31.96
C PHE A 201 17.26 -16.37 -32.98
N SER A 202 16.78 -15.54 -33.91
CA SER A 202 17.57 -14.72 -34.84
C SER A 202 16.65 -13.65 -35.43
N PRO A 203 17.14 -12.49 -35.91
CA PRO A 203 16.31 -11.51 -36.59
C PRO A 203 15.45 -12.17 -37.70
N GLY A 204 14.13 -11.99 -37.60
CA GLY A 204 13.13 -12.59 -38.50
C GLY A 204 12.90 -14.09 -38.33
N LYS A 205 13.52 -14.78 -37.37
CA LYS A 205 13.32 -16.22 -37.10
C LYS A 205 12.78 -16.49 -35.71
N PHE A 206 11.71 -17.28 -35.64
CA PHE A 206 10.94 -17.49 -34.43
C PHE A 206 10.76 -18.98 -34.14
N MET A 207 10.72 -19.35 -32.86
CA MET A 207 10.33 -20.67 -32.39
C MET A 207 9.19 -20.53 -31.39
N LYS A 208 8.18 -21.41 -31.45
CA LYS A 208 7.15 -21.53 -30.42
C LYS A 208 6.91 -22.98 -30.06
N ALA A 209 6.47 -23.23 -28.84
CA ALA A 209 6.26 -24.58 -28.32
C ALA A 209 5.12 -24.65 -27.30
N GLY A 210 4.62 -25.86 -27.10
CA GLY A 210 3.62 -26.15 -26.08
C GLY A 210 2.20 -25.69 -26.44
N SER A 211 1.36 -25.57 -25.42
CA SER A 211 -0.03 -25.14 -25.58
C SER A 211 -0.32 -23.82 -24.87
N ALA A 212 -1.08 -22.96 -25.54
CA ALA A 212 -1.71 -21.83 -24.89
C ALA A 212 -2.84 -22.34 -23.97
N ALA A 213 -2.88 -21.81 -22.75
CA ALA A 213 -3.88 -22.17 -21.75
C ALA A 213 -4.04 -21.05 -20.72
N ASP A 214 -5.25 -20.95 -20.17
CA ASP A 214 -5.58 -20.25 -18.94
C ASP A 214 -5.62 -21.23 -17.76
N SER A 215 -5.52 -20.77 -16.52
CA SER A 215 -5.40 -21.59 -15.31
C SER A 215 -6.53 -22.62 -15.14
N GLY A 216 -7.76 -22.23 -15.52
CA GLY A 216 -8.98 -23.03 -15.43
C GLY A 216 -9.24 -23.97 -16.60
N ASN A 217 -8.35 -24.00 -17.61
CA ASN A 217 -8.53 -24.90 -18.75
C ASN A 217 -8.34 -26.37 -18.36
N SER A 218 -8.82 -27.26 -19.24
CA SER A 218 -8.67 -28.71 -19.11
C SER A 218 -8.15 -29.34 -20.40
N GLY A 219 -7.72 -30.60 -20.30
CA GLY A 219 -7.17 -31.36 -21.44
C GLY A 219 -5.65 -31.43 -21.43
N VAL A 220 -5.11 -32.29 -22.30
CA VAL A 220 -3.67 -32.59 -22.37
C VAL A 220 -2.93 -31.44 -23.05
N SER A 221 -1.76 -31.08 -22.51
CA SER A 221 -0.85 -30.12 -23.13
C SER A 221 -0.16 -30.72 -24.36
N SER A 222 0.36 -29.86 -25.24
CA SER A 222 1.17 -30.32 -26.38
C SER A 222 2.67 -30.32 -26.06
N SER A 223 3.42 -31.25 -26.66
CA SER A 223 4.90 -31.24 -26.67
C SER A 223 5.49 -30.69 -27.97
N THR A 224 4.65 -30.34 -28.93
CA THR A 224 5.11 -29.90 -30.27
C THR A 224 5.81 -28.54 -30.21
N ALA A 225 6.74 -28.34 -31.14
CA ALA A 225 7.41 -27.08 -31.38
C ALA A 225 7.50 -26.79 -32.89
N PHE A 226 7.52 -25.51 -33.23
CA PHE A 226 7.54 -25.04 -34.62
C PHE A 226 8.52 -23.89 -34.77
N THR A 227 9.11 -23.76 -35.96
CA THR A 227 9.94 -22.63 -36.35
C THR A 227 9.33 -21.87 -37.52
N LEU A 228 9.58 -20.57 -37.60
CA LEU A 228 9.16 -19.68 -38.68
C LEU A 228 10.36 -18.83 -39.10
N ASP A 229 10.66 -18.79 -40.40
CA ASP A 229 11.67 -17.91 -40.98
C ASP A 229 11.01 -16.88 -41.91
N MET A 230 10.90 -15.64 -41.44
CA MET A 230 10.32 -14.52 -42.18
C MET A 230 11.26 -13.93 -43.24
N ASN A 231 12.51 -14.40 -43.31
CA ASN A 231 13.49 -13.94 -44.31
C ASN A 231 13.36 -14.69 -45.65
N GLN A 232 12.33 -15.53 -45.79
CA GLN A 232 12.07 -16.34 -46.97
C GLN A 232 10.72 -15.97 -47.60
N PRO A 233 10.56 -16.05 -48.94
CA PRO A 233 9.27 -15.85 -49.58
C PRO A 233 8.28 -16.94 -49.14
N GLY A 234 7.02 -16.57 -48.88
CA GLY A 234 5.98 -17.53 -48.50
C GLY A 234 6.18 -18.17 -47.12
N ALA A 235 6.72 -17.41 -46.15
CA ALA A 235 7.00 -17.87 -44.78
C ALA A 235 5.78 -18.58 -44.14
N THR A 236 6.00 -19.80 -43.64
CA THR A 236 5.00 -20.61 -42.92
C THR A 236 5.67 -21.38 -41.79
N TRP A 237 4.91 -21.76 -40.75
CA TRP A 237 5.44 -22.56 -39.65
C TRP A 237 5.87 -23.96 -40.11
N GLN A 238 7.09 -24.36 -39.74
CA GLN A 238 7.64 -25.68 -39.97
C GLN A 238 7.80 -26.42 -38.64
N PRO A 239 7.39 -27.70 -38.54
CA PRO A 239 7.65 -28.48 -37.32
C PRO A 239 9.16 -28.61 -37.11
N THR A 240 9.58 -28.57 -35.85
CA THR A 240 10.94 -28.96 -35.42
C THR A 240 10.83 -30.16 -34.48
N GLY A 241 11.92 -30.57 -33.82
CA GLY A 241 11.84 -31.63 -32.82
C GLY A 241 10.85 -31.27 -31.70
N SER A 242 10.22 -32.28 -31.12
CA SER A 242 9.28 -32.12 -30.00
C SER A 242 9.99 -32.18 -28.65
N MET A 243 9.43 -31.50 -27.66
CA MET A 243 9.80 -31.68 -26.26
C MET A 243 9.51 -33.11 -25.81
N ALA A 244 10.27 -33.62 -24.85
CA ALA A 244 10.00 -34.89 -24.18
C ALA A 244 8.72 -34.84 -23.34
N PHE A 245 8.37 -33.66 -22.83
CA PHE A 245 7.20 -33.45 -21.98
C PHE A 245 6.23 -32.45 -22.62
N PRO A 246 4.92 -32.74 -22.63
CA PRO A 246 3.92 -31.76 -23.03
C PRO A 246 3.82 -30.63 -21.99
N ARG A 247 3.66 -29.39 -22.45
CA ARG A 247 3.66 -28.21 -21.56
C ARG A 247 2.64 -27.15 -21.96
N SER A 248 1.82 -26.72 -21.00
CA SER A 248 1.16 -25.41 -20.96
C SER A 248 1.79 -24.55 -19.88
N PHE A 249 1.67 -23.22 -19.92
CA PHE A 249 2.29 -22.29 -18.93
C PHE A 249 3.83 -22.30 -18.86
N LEU A 250 4.48 -22.87 -19.88
CA LEU A 250 5.93 -22.92 -20.01
C LEU A 250 6.54 -21.53 -20.21
N ASN A 251 7.82 -21.38 -19.88
CA ASN A 251 8.59 -20.21 -20.32
C ASN A 251 9.71 -20.65 -21.27
N LEU A 252 9.83 -19.97 -22.41
CA LEU A 252 10.97 -20.11 -23.33
C LEU A 252 11.96 -18.94 -23.12
N THR A 253 13.22 -19.26 -22.86
CA THR A 253 14.29 -18.29 -22.58
C THR A 253 15.43 -18.45 -23.57
N MET A 254 15.74 -17.40 -24.34
CA MET A 254 16.94 -17.36 -25.19
C MET A 254 18.22 -17.29 -24.35
N LEU A 255 19.23 -18.08 -24.70
CA LEU A 255 20.52 -18.12 -24.01
C LEU A 255 21.65 -17.52 -24.88
N PRO A 256 22.77 -17.09 -24.26
CA PRO A 256 23.91 -16.49 -24.99
C PRO A 256 24.57 -17.36 -26.05
N ASP A 257 24.49 -18.68 -25.92
CA ASP A 257 25.04 -19.62 -26.92
C ASP A 257 24.08 -19.87 -28.10
N GLY A 258 22.94 -19.17 -28.15
CA GLY A 258 21.93 -19.28 -29.19
C GLY A 258 20.91 -20.41 -28.97
N THR A 259 21.05 -21.21 -27.90
CA THR A 259 20.05 -22.22 -27.55
C THR A 259 18.83 -21.61 -26.86
N THR A 260 17.72 -22.35 -26.78
CA THR A 260 16.52 -21.94 -26.05
C THR A 260 16.22 -22.91 -24.92
N LEU A 261 16.12 -22.41 -23.70
CA LEU A 261 15.72 -23.17 -22.53
C LEU A 261 14.20 -23.13 -22.38
N VAL A 262 13.56 -24.28 -22.17
CA VAL A 262 12.18 -24.38 -21.67
C VAL A 262 12.18 -24.78 -20.21
N THR A 263 11.39 -24.07 -19.39
CA THR A 263 11.22 -24.37 -17.96
C THR A 263 9.75 -24.39 -17.57
N GLY A 264 9.41 -25.28 -16.63
CA GLY A 264 8.09 -25.36 -16.03
C GLY A 264 6.98 -25.78 -16.99
N GLY A 265 5.77 -25.38 -16.64
CA GLY A 265 4.54 -25.77 -17.29
C GLY A 265 3.96 -27.10 -16.78
N GLY A 266 2.76 -27.44 -17.26
CA GLY A 266 1.99 -28.63 -16.87
C GLY A 266 1.74 -29.59 -18.03
N THR A 267 1.68 -30.89 -17.74
CA THR A 267 1.32 -31.94 -18.72
C THR A 267 -0.13 -31.87 -19.15
N ASP A 268 -0.97 -31.17 -18.39
CA ASP A 268 -2.31 -30.73 -18.75
C ASP A 268 -2.42 -29.20 -18.75
N LYS A 269 -3.57 -28.72 -19.22
CA LYS A 269 -3.88 -27.29 -19.36
C LYS A 269 -4.40 -26.66 -18.07
N SER A 270 -4.33 -27.35 -16.93
CA SER A 270 -4.86 -26.86 -15.65
C SER A 270 -3.74 -26.43 -14.72
N ALA A 271 -3.88 -25.28 -14.07
CA ALA A 271 -2.93 -24.83 -13.06
C ALA A 271 -3.21 -25.38 -11.65
N PHE A 272 -4.35 -26.03 -11.43
CA PHE A 272 -4.83 -26.45 -10.10
C PHE A 272 -4.16 -27.72 -9.56
N VAL A 273 -3.36 -28.42 -10.39
CA VAL A 273 -2.80 -29.73 -10.05
C VAL A 273 -1.28 -29.70 -10.17
N ASP A 274 -0.59 -29.34 -9.07
CA ASP A 274 0.88 -29.31 -8.99
C ASP A 274 1.56 -30.65 -9.35
N ALA A 275 0.87 -31.78 -9.15
CA ALA A 275 1.38 -33.10 -9.51
C ALA A 275 1.63 -33.25 -11.02
N ASN A 276 0.95 -32.45 -11.85
CA ASN A 276 1.09 -32.44 -13.30
C ASN A 276 2.19 -31.48 -13.79
N ALA A 277 2.87 -30.77 -12.88
CA ALA A 277 3.95 -29.86 -13.25
C ALA A 277 5.17 -30.59 -13.81
N VAL A 278 5.66 -30.11 -14.95
CA VAL A 278 6.87 -30.61 -15.60
C VAL A 278 8.10 -29.98 -14.95
N ARG A 279 8.80 -30.80 -14.16
CA ARG A 279 9.99 -30.41 -13.40
C ARG A 279 11.29 -30.38 -14.21
N PRO A 280 11.57 -31.33 -15.11
CA PRO A 280 12.75 -31.26 -15.96
C PRO A 280 12.69 -30.01 -16.83
N ALA A 281 13.78 -29.25 -16.91
CA ALA A 281 13.97 -28.30 -17.99
C ALA A 281 14.40 -29.03 -19.27
N GLU A 282 14.25 -28.41 -20.43
CA GLU A 282 14.80 -28.94 -21.69
C GLU A 282 15.48 -27.83 -22.49
N LEU A 283 16.48 -28.19 -23.28
CA LEU A 283 17.25 -27.26 -24.10
C LEU A 283 17.05 -27.58 -25.58
N TRP A 284 16.57 -26.61 -26.35
CA TRP A 284 16.43 -26.72 -27.80
C TRP A 284 17.64 -26.12 -28.52
N SER A 285 18.15 -26.85 -29.50
CA SER A 285 19.22 -26.39 -30.39
C SER A 285 18.65 -25.94 -31.74
N PRO A 286 18.77 -24.66 -32.13
CA PRO A 286 18.33 -24.20 -33.45
C PRO A 286 19.11 -24.82 -34.61
N ALA A 287 20.34 -25.31 -34.37
CA ALA A 287 21.20 -25.85 -35.42
C ALA A 287 20.69 -27.20 -35.96
N ILE A 288 20.09 -28.02 -35.09
CA ILE A 288 19.64 -29.39 -35.42
C ILE A 288 18.16 -29.62 -35.12
N GLY A 289 17.48 -28.66 -34.50
CA GLY A 289 16.06 -28.76 -34.12
C GLY A 289 15.76 -29.76 -33.00
N ALA A 290 16.78 -30.24 -32.27
CA ALA A 290 16.62 -31.27 -31.25
C ALA A 290 16.49 -30.67 -29.84
N TRP A 291 15.77 -31.38 -28.97
CA TRP A 291 15.65 -31.09 -27.55
C TRP A 291 16.54 -32.03 -26.73
N THR A 292 17.04 -31.55 -25.59
CA THR A 292 17.76 -32.37 -24.62
C THR A 292 17.21 -32.09 -23.22
N THR A 293 16.85 -33.14 -22.49
CA THR A 293 16.40 -33.03 -21.10
C THR A 293 17.53 -32.62 -20.17
N MET A 294 17.25 -31.66 -19.31
CA MET A 294 18.19 -31.07 -18.35
C MET A 294 17.83 -31.48 -16.92
N ALA A 295 18.53 -30.90 -15.94
CA ALA A 295 18.19 -31.04 -14.54
C ALA A 295 16.76 -30.56 -14.22
N SER A 296 16.17 -31.16 -13.19
CA SER A 296 14.81 -30.84 -12.72
C SER A 296 14.82 -29.76 -11.64
N MET A 297 13.86 -28.83 -11.73
CA MET A 297 13.55 -27.90 -10.63
C MET A 297 12.72 -28.59 -9.53
N VAL A 298 12.77 -28.05 -8.32
CA VAL A 298 12.10 -28.64 -7.14
C VAL A 298 10.68 -28.11 -6.97
N THR A 299 10.41 -26.86 -7.32
CA THR A 299 9.08 -26.26 -7.13
C THR A 299 8.27 -26.32 -8.44
N PRO A 300 6.97 -26.70 -8.41
CA PRO A 300 6.07 -26.55 -9.56
C PRO A 300 6.05 -25.10 -10.09
N ARG A 301 6.08 -24.93 -11.41
CA ARG A 301 5.99 -23.61 -12.07
C ARG A 301 4.91 -23.68 -13.15
N LEU A 302 3.66 -23.39 -12.78
CA LEU A 302 2.50 -23.42 -13.67
C LEU A 302 2.11 -21.98 -14.09
N TYR A 303 0.82 -21.68 -14.20
CA TYR A 303 0.31 -20.34 -14.51
C TYR A 303 0.92 -19.28 -13.59
N HIS A 304 1.20 -18.09 -14.12
CA HIS A 304 1.94 -16.99 -13.45
C HIS A 304 3.38 -17.31 -13.01
N SER A 305 4.04 -18.28 -13.65
CA SER A 305 5.50 -18.45 -13.49
C SER A 305 6.30 -17.61 -14.49
N THR A 306 7.53 -17.26 -14.12
CA THR A 306 8.46 -16.48 -14.95
C THR A 306 9.83 -17.17 -15.04
N ALA A 307 10.53 -16.96 -16.16
CA ALA A 307 11.93 -17.37 -16.33
C ALA A 307 12.74 -16.23 -16.97
N GLN A 308 13.71 -15.69 -16.23
CA GLN A 308 14.47 -14.49 -16.60
C GLN A 308 15.96 -14.82 -16.74
N LEU A 309 16.54 -14.56 -17.91
CA LEU A 309 17.99 -14.63 -18.11
C LEU A 309 18.67 -13.54 -17.28
N LEU A 310 19.74 -13.92 -16.57
CA LEU A 310 20.57 -13.03 -15.74
C LEU A 310 21.89 -12.67 -16.46
N PRO A 311 22.57 -11.56 -16.04
CA PRO A 311 23.83 -11.13 -16.65
C PRO A 311 24.96 -12.15 -16.53
N ASP A 312 24.91 -13.04 -15.54
CA ASP A 312 25.90 -14.10 -15.38
C ASP A 312 25.59 -15.36 -16.21
N ALA A 313 24.64 -15.28 -17.14
CA ALA A 313 24.19 -16.37 -18.00
C ALA A 313 23.51 -17.53 -17.25
N ARG A 314 22.98 -17.29 -16.04
CA ARG A 314 22.04 -18.21 -15.41
C ARG A 314 20.59 -17.77 -15.68
N VAL A 315 19.63 -18.67 -15.43
CA VAL A 315 18.20 -18.36 -15.60
C VAL A 315 17.50 -18.41 -14.24
N LEU A 316 16.93 -17.29 -13.81
CA LEU A 316 16.10 -17.19 -12.61
C LEU A 316 14.67 -17.63 -12.96
N VAL A 317 14.19 -18.70 -12.32
CA VAL A 317 12.84 -19.25 -12.49
C VAL A 317 12.05 -19.01 -11.20
N ALA A 318 10.91 -18.33 -11.28
CA ALA A 318 10.14 -17.90 -10.11
C ALA A 318 8.62 -18.00 -10.35
N GLY A 319 7.85 -17.84 -9.28
CA GLY A 319 6.39 -17.73 -9.32
C GLY A 319 5.67 -19.04 -9.63
N GLY A 320 4.42 -18.93 -10.07
CA GLY A 320 3.42 -20.00 -10.06
C GLY A 320 2.32 -19.69 -9.04
N GLY A 321 1.05 -19.65 -9.47
CA GLY A 321 -0.09 -19.37 -8.58
C GLY A 321 -0.66 -17.97 -8.79
N SER A 322 -0.92 -17.25 -7.71
CA SER A 322 -1.50 -15.90 -7.67
C SER A 322 -2.84 -15.77 -8.42
N ASP A 323 -3.60 -16.85 -8.42
CA ASP A 323 -4.91 -16.94 -9.04
C ASP A 323 -5.86 -17.74 -8.15
N ALA A 324 -7.17 -17.48 -8.26
CA ALA A 324 -8.16 -17.97 -7.31
C ALA A 324 -8.20 -19.51 -7.28
N GLY A 325 -7.80 -20.09 -6.14
CA GLY A 325 -7.77 -21.55 -5.92
C GLY A 325 -6.56 -22.27 -6.51
N VAL A 326 -5.64 -21.56 -7.16
CA VAL A 326 -4.34 -22.09 -7.61
C VAL A 326 -3.33 -22.00 -6.46
N THR A 327 -2.44 -22.98 -6.34
CA THR A 327 -1.42 -22.99 -5.27
C THR A 327 -0.33 -21.95 -5.53
N ASP A 328 -0.03 -21.13 -4.52
CA ASP A 328 1.00 -20.09 -4.57
C ASP A 328 2.42 -20.64 -4.35
N HIS A 329 3.32 -20.30 -5.27
CA HIS A 329 4.73 -20.67 -5.25
C HIS A 329 5.62 -19.41 -5.12
N ALA A 330 5.66 -18.83 -3.93
CA ALA A 330 6.50 -17.68 -3.57
C ALA A 330 7.98 -18.08 -3.33
N THR A 331 8.57 -18.75 -4.32
CA THR A 331 9.97 -19.15 -4.32
C THR A 331 10.60 -18.90 -5.69
N ALA A 332 11.93 -18.92 -5.74
CA ALA A 332 12.68 -18.94 -6.98
C ALA A 332 13.81 -19.99 -6.96
N GLU A 333 14.24 -20.41 -8.13
CA GLU A 333 15.38 -21.29 -8.37
C GLU A 333 16.24 -20.69 -9.50
N ILE A 334 17.54 -20.97 -9.48
CA ILE A 334 18.46 -20.51 -10.52
C ILE A 334 18.98 -21.73 -11.27
N PHE A 335 18.68 -21.80 -12.56
CA PHE A 335 19.20 -22.82 -13.46
C PHE A 335 20.54 -22.37 -14.03
N SER A 336 21.56 -23.23 -13.90
CA SER A 336 22.88 -23.03 -14.52
C SER A 336 22.97 -23.90 -15.77
N PRO A 337 22.94 -23.32 -16.99
CA PRO A 337 22.96 -24.11 -18.21
C PRO A 337 24.27 -24.88 -18.41
N PRO A 338 24.26 -25.97 -19.22
CA PRO A 338 25.43 -26.84 -19.40
C PRO A 338 26.71 -26.11 -19.81
N TYR A 339 26.62 -24.99 -20.52
CA TYR A 339 27.79 -24.21 -20.91
C TYR A 339 28.63 -23.72 -19.73
N LEU A 340 28.06 -23.53 -18.53
CA LEU A 340 28.81 -23.07 -17.37
C LEU A 340 29.72 -24.16 -16.77
N PHE A 341 29.61 -25.39 -17.27
CA PHE A 341 30.40 -26.55 -16.83
C PHE A 341 31.39 -27.04 -17.90
N LYS A 342 31.51 -26.33 -19.04
CA LYS A 342 32.39 -26.73 -20.17
C LYS A 342 33.80 -26.14 -20.10
N GLY A 343 34.15 -25.42 -19.03
CA GLY A 343 35.48 -24.83 -18.85
C GLY A 343 35.44 -23.37 -18.39
N PRO A 344 36.58 -22.66 -18.46
CA PRO A 344 36.68 -21.27 -18.04
C PRO A 344 35.83 -20.35 -18.93
N ARG A 345 35.24 -19.33 -18.30
CA ARG A 345 34.46 -18.30 -18.99
C ARG A 345 35.40 -17.24 -19.57
N PRO A 346 35.16 -16.74 -20.80
CA PRO A 346 35.86 -15.56 -21.28
C PRO A 346 35.46 -14.32 -20.47
N SER A 347 36.33 -13.32 -20.44
CA SER A 347 36.17 -12.10 -19.64
C SER A 347 36.08 -10.85 -20.53
N ILE A 348 35.13 -9.96 -20.24
CA ILE A 348 35.05 -8.63 -20.85
C ILE A 348 35.72 -7.66 -19.89
N THR A 349 36.79 -7.00 -20.34
CA THR A 349 37.48 -5.96 -19.56
C THR A 349 36.81 -4.60 -19.73
N SER A 350 36.39 -4.26 -20.96
CA SER A 350 35.65 -3.04 -21.23
C SER A 350 34.85 -3.11 -22.53
N VAL A 351 33.75 -2.38 -22.57
CA VAL A 351 32.93 -2.09 -23.76
C VAL A 351 32.42 -0.64 -23.65
N PRO A 352 32.19 0.07 -24.76
CA PRO A 352 31.50 1.35 -24.71
C PRO A 352 30.12 1.23 -24.07
N ALA A 353 29.79 2.16 -23.17
CA ALA A 353 28.47 2.19 -22.53
C ALA A 353 27.33 2.40 -23.54
N SER A 354 27.61 3.05 -24.66
CA SER A 354 26.67 3.25 -25.76
C SER A 354 27.31 2.90 -27.11
N ILE A 355 26.52 2.32 -28.01
CA ILE A 355 26.92 1.95 -29.36
C ILE A 355 25.93 2.54 -30.38
N ALA A 356 26.45 2.95 -31.54
CA ALA A 356 25.66 3.48 -32.64
C ALA A 356 25.34 2.40 -33.67
N TYR A 357 24.16 2.44 -34.28
CA TYR A 357 23.76 1.48 -35.31
C TYR A 357 24.76 1.44 -36.48
N GLY A 358 25.08 0.23 -36.94
CA GLY A 358 25.96 -0.04 -38.08
C GLY A 358 27.45 0.28 -37.87
N ALA A 359 27.80 0.95 -36.77
CA ALA A 359 29.18 1.32 -36.47
C ALA A 359 29.95 0.17 -35.79
N PRO A 360 31.26 0.04 -36.05
CA PRO A 360 32.11 -0.85 -35.26
C PRO A 360 32.34 -0.27 -33.85
N PHE A 361 32.52 -1.14 -32.87
CA PHE A 361 32.94 -0.80 -31.52
C PHE A 361 33.86 -1.90 -30.96
N THR A 362 34.75 -1.53 -30.03
CA THR A 362 35.70 -2.48 -29.45
C THR A 362 35.15 -3.11 -28.18
N VAL A 363 35.28 -4.43 -28.07
CA VAL A 363 35.13 -5.16 -26.81
C VAL A 363 36.53 -5.63 -26.40
N SER A 364 37.06 -5.06 -25.32
CA SER A 364 38.38 -5.44 -24.80
C SER A 364 38.28 -6.72 -24.00
N THR A 365 39.10 -7.70 -24.35
CA THR A 365 39.13 -9.02 -23.70
C THR A 365 40.51 -9.65 -23.87
N PRO A 366 41.08 -10.28 -22.83
CA PRO A 366 42.29 -11.06 -22.95
C PRO A 366 42.08 -12.39 -23.71
N ASP A 367 40.81 -12.78 -23.93
CA ASP A 367 40.43 -14.08 -24.48
C ASP A 367 40.07 -14.03 -25.98
N ASN A 368 40.45 -12.95 -26.68
CA ASN A 368 40.01 -12.61 -28.04
C ASN A 368 40.17 -13.75 -29.06
N ALA A 369 41.28 -14.49 -29.03
CA ALA A 369 41.57 -15.59 -29.94
C ALA A 369 40.64 -16.80 -29.75
N SER A 370 39.98 -16.92 -28.59
CA SER A 370 39.07 -18.03 -28.29
C SER A 370 37.61 -17.73 -28.63
N ILE A 371 37.27 -16.46 -28.92
CA ILE A 371 35.89 -16.03 -29.13
C ILE A 371 35.37 -16.54 -30.47
N ALA A 372 34.21 -17.21 -30.42
CA ALA A 372 33.53 -17.78 -31.58
C ALA A 372 32.25 -17.02 -31.96
N SER A 373 31.60 -16.38 -30.98
CA SER A 373 30.43 -15.53 -31.26
C SER A 373 30.30 -14.40 -30.24
N VAL A 374 29.58 -13.35 -30.65
CA VAL A 374 29.14 -12.25 -29.79
C VAL A 374 27.62 -12.25 -29.81
N ALA A 375 26.99 -12.44 -28.66
CA ALA A 375 25.54 -12.45 -28.53
C ALA A 375 25.06 -11.14 -27.90
N LEU A 376 24.04 -10.56 -28.51
CA LEU A 376 23.38 -9.34 -28.03
C LEU A 376 21.92 -9.69 -27.70
N ILE A 377 21.57 -9.57 -26.42
CA ILE A 377 20.27 -9.99 -25.89
C ILE A 377 19.63 -8.82 -25.15
N ALA A 378 18.42 -8.43 -25.52
CA ALA A 378 17.72 -7.35 -24.83
C ALA A 378 17.44 -7.70 -23.36
N THR A 379 17.37 -6.69 -22.50
CA THR A 379 16.84 -6.88 -21.14
C THR A 379 15.44 -7.50 -21.19
N GLY A 380 15.24 -8.58 -20.45
CA GLY A 380 13.97 -9.34 -20.47
C GLY A 380 12.90 -8.74 -19.58
N SER A 381 11.64 -9.00 -19.95
CA SER A 381 10.44 -8.60 -19.20
C SER A 381 9.37 -9.66 -19.42
N VAL A 382 9.20 -10.52 -18.42
CA VAL A 382 8.50 -11.79 -18.52
C VAL A 382 7.24 -11.78 -17.67
N THR A 383 6.13 -12.19 -18.27
CA THR A 383 4.87 -12.46 -17.58
C THR A 383 4.03 -13.41 -18.43
N HIS A 384 3.17 -14.21 -17.81
CA HIS A 384 2.18 -15.06 -18.52
C HIS A 384 2.78 -15.86 -19.69
N ALA A 385 3.88 -16.58 -19.42
CA ALA A 385 4.61 -17.43 -20.37
C ALA A 385 5.36 -16.69 -21.51
N PHE A 386 5.43 -15.36 -21.50
CA PHE A 386 6.05 -14.60 -22.60
C PHE A 386 6.98 -13.48 -22.12
N ASN A 387 8.15 -13.40 -22.76
CA ASN A 387 9.05 -12.25 -22.64
C ASN A 387 8.66 -11.18 -23.67
N GLN A 388 7.96 -10.13 -23.24
CA GLN A 388 7.47 -9.05 -24.11
C GLN A 388 8.58 -8.17 -24.70
N ASN A 389 9.80 -8.28 -24.17
CA ASN A 389 10.92 -7.40 -24.49
C ASN A 389 12.05 -8.10 -25.21
N GLN A 390 11.88 -9.37 -25.54
CA GLN A 390 12.94 -10.18 -26.12
C GLN A 390 13.37 -9.66 -27.48
N ALA A 391 14.68 -9.64 -27.67
CA ALA A 391 15.35 -9.52 -28.95
C ALA A 391 16.71 -10.19 -28.79
N PHE A 392 17.08 -11.02 -29.76
CA PHE A 392 18.34 -11.75 -29.77
C PHE A 392 18.96 -11.67 -31.17
N GLN A 393 20.26 -11.43 -31.22
CA GLN A 393 21.06 -11.61 -32.42
C GLN A 393 22.51 -11.90 -32.07
N THR A 394 23.22 -12.53 -33.01
CA THR A 394 24.68 -12.57 -33.00
C THR A 394 25.24 -11.39 -33.80
N LEU A 395 26.35 -10.84 -33.35
CA LEU A 395 27.03 -9.73 -34.02
C LEU A 395 28.30 -10.22 -34.72
N PRO A 396 28.59 -9.75 -35.94
CA PRO A 396 29.85 -10.05 -36.60
C PRO A 396 30.98 -9.28 -35.91
N PHE A 397 32.17 -9.88 -35.88
CA PHE A 397 33.34 -9.27 -35.26
C PHE A 397 34.63 -9.69 -35.96
N GLN A 398 35.72 -8.99 -35.66
CA GLN A 398 37.08 -9.31 -36.08
C GLN A 398 38.01 -9.25 -34.86
N VAL A 399 39.00 -10.15 -34.79
CA VAL A 399 40.02 -10.13 -33.73
C VAL A 399 40.96 -8.94 -33.95
N VAL A 400 41.24 -8.20 -32.88
CA VAL A 400 42.19 -7.07 -32.86
C VAL A 400 43.16 -7.21 -31.69
N ALA A 401 44.24 -6.42 -31.66
CA ALA A 401 45.34 -6.60 -30.69
C ALA A 401 44.88 -6.71 -29.23
N ASP A 402 43.96 -5.85 -28.79
CA ASP A 402 43.50 -5.77 -27.39
C ASP A 402 42.04 -6.24 -27.19
N GLY A 403 41.51 -7.06 -28.10
CA GLY A 403 40.14 -7.56 -28.00
C GLY A 403 39.52 -7.98 -29.33
N ILE A 404 38.25 -7.63 -29.51
CA ILE A 404 37.51 -7.82 -30.76
C ILE A 404 36.84 -6.50 -31.20
N SER A 405 36.83 -6.24 -32.51
CA SER A 405 36.05 -5.17 -33.13
C SER A 405 34.72 -5.76 -33.59
N VAL A 406 33.63 -5.37 -32.95
CA VAL A 406 32.26 -5.87 -33.19
C VAL A 406 31.48 -4.84 -34.00
N THR A 407 30.69 -5.27 -34.98
CA THR A 407 29.77 -4.38 -35.70
C THR A 407 28.42 -4.35 -34.99
N ALA A 408 27.96 -3.16 -34.62
CA ALA A 408 26.64 -2.97 -34.02
C ALA A 408 25.49 -3.35 -34.97
N PRO A 409 24.28 -3.62 -34.45
CA PRO A 409 23.11 -3.88 -35.28
C PRO A 409 22.90 -2.79 -36.34
N PRO A 410 22.38 -3.10 -37.53
CA PRO A 410 22.32 -2.14 -38.62
C PRO A 410 21.25 -1.05 -38.42
N SER A 411 20.19 -1.33 -37.66
CA SER A 411 19.11 -0.37 -37.38
C SER A 411 18.26 -0.79 -36.18
N GLY A 412 17.36 0.11 -35.75
CA GLY A 412 16.34 -0.16 -34.74
C GLY A 412 15.39 -1.30 -35.08
N ASN A 413 15.28 -1.71 -36.34
CA ASN A 413 14.46 -2.88 -36.73
C ASN A 413 15.07 -4.19 -36.23
N TYR A 414 16.39 -4.26 -36.10
CA TYR A 414 17.10 -5.45 -35.61
C TYR A 414 17.28 -5.43 -34.11
N ALA A 415 17.45 -4.23 -33.54
CA ALA A 415 17.53 -4.01 -32.11
C ALA A 415 16.91 -2.66 -31.77
N PRO A 416 15.63 -2.62 -31.36
CA PRO A 416 15.00 -1.38 -30.90
C PRO A 416 15.84 -0.66 -29.85
N PRO A 417 15.86 0.69 -29.81
CA PRO A 417 16.68 1.43 -28.87
C PRO A 417 16.47 1.01 -27.41
N GLY A 418 17.56 0.93 -26.63
CA GLY A 418 17.52 0.51 -25.24
C GLY A 418 18.75 -0.27 -24.78
N TYR A 419 18.63 -0.89 -23.61
CA TYR A 419 19.72 -1.68 -23.00
C TYR A 419 19.69 -3.14 -23.41
N TYR A 420 20.89 -3.67 -23.65
CA TYR A 420 21.16 -5.04 -24.03
C TYR A 420 22.28 -5.61 -23.17
N MET A 421 22.20 -6.90 -22.88
CA MET A 421 23.32 -7.71 -22.41
C MET A 421 24.16 -8.13 -23.62
N LEU A 422 25.45 -7.78 -23.61
CA LEU A 422 26.43 -8.25 -24.56
C LEU A 422 27.28 -9.36 -23.91
N PHE A 423 27.28 -10.53 -24.55
CA PHE A 423 28.11 -11.66 -24.18
C PHE A 423 29.13 -11.95 -25.26
N ILE A 424 30.36 -12.27 -24.87
CA ILE A 424 31.32 -12.96 -25.75
C ILE A 424 31.29 -14.45 -25.41
N VAL A 425 31.28 -15.31 -26.41
CA VAL A 425 31.15 -16.77 -26.25
C VAL A 425 32.35 -17.44 -26.91
N ASN A 426 33.05 -18.29 -26.16
CA ASN A 426 34.23 -18.98 -26.68
C ASN A 426 33.88 -20.17 -27.59
N GLY A 427 34.88 -20.78 -28.23
CA GLY A 427 34.73 -21.95 -29.11
C GLY A 427 34.10 -23.19 -28.47
N SER A 428 34.02 -23.27 -27.14
CA SER A 428 33.32 -24.35 -26.40
C SER A 428 31.87 -23.99 -26.06
N GLY A 429 31.40 -22.82 -26.47
CA GLY A 429 30.06 -22.32 -26.17
C GLY A 429 29.91 -21.71 -24.77
N VAL A 430 31.02 -21.41 -24.06
CA VAL A 430 30.97 -20.82 -22.72
C VAL A 430 30.84 -19.30 -22.82
N PRO A 431 29.78 -18.68 -22.27
CA PRO A 431 29.61 -17.23 -22.30
C PRO A 431 30.35 -16.52 -21.16
N SER A 432 30.78 -15.29 -21.43
CA SER A 432 31.23 -14.35 -20.39
C SER A 432 30.10 -13.99 -19.41
N VAL A 433 30.42 -13.27 -18.33
CA VAL A 433 29.41 -12.41 -17.70
C VAL A 433 29.10 -11.28 -18.70
N ALA A 434 27.83 -10.88 -18.81
CA ALA A 434 27.42 -9.83 -19.72
C ALA A 434 27.98 -8.47 -19.33
N ALA A 435 28.30 -7.67 -20.33
CA ALA A 435 28.37 -6.22 -20.18
C ALA A 435 27.05 -5.61 -20.67
N PHE A 436 26.53 -4.61 -19.96
CA PHE A 436 25.38 -3.85 -20.43
C PHE A 436 25.84 -2.78 -21.42
N VAL A 437 25.20 -2.75 -22.59
CA VAL A 437 25.40 -1.73 -23.62
C VAL A 437 24.06 -1.08 -23.96
N ASN A 438 24.04 0.24 -24.13
CA ASN A 438 22.88 0.96 -24.60
C ASN A 438 23.00 1.23 -26.11
N ILE A 439 21.92 0.97 -26.84
CA ILE A 439 21.82 1.39 -28.24
C ILE A 439 20.94 2.63 -28.29
N SER A 440 21.55 3.78 -28.60
CA SER A 440 20.84 5.04 -28.68
C SER A 440 20.08 5.15 -30.01
N GLY A 441 18.75 5.26 -29.96
CA GLY A 441 17.93 5.72 -31.07
C GLY A 441 17.91 7.24 -31.05
N ALA A 442 18.81 7.88 -31.81
CA ALA A 442 19.17 9.29 -31.64
C ALA A 442 19.71 9.60 -30.22
N ALA A 443 20.55 10.63 -30.10
CA ALA A 443 21.06 11.05 -28.80
C ALA A 443 19.89 11.28 -27.85
N ALA A 444 19.93 10.69 -26.65
CA ALA A 444 19.04 11.12 -25.57
C ALA A 444 19.10 12.65 -25.53
N PRO A 445 17.98 13.37 -25.67
CA PRO A 445 18.01 14.82 -25.59
C PRO A 445 18.69 15.17 -24.27
N ALA A 446 19.70 16.06 -24.32
CA ALA A 446 20.46 16.44 -23.14
C ALA A 446 19.48 16.70 -22.00
N THR A 447 19.57 15.95 -20.92
CA THR A 447 18.64 16.11 -19.80
C THR A 447 19.12 17.23 -18.90
N VAL A 448 18.18 17.88 -18.25
CA VAL A 448 18.42 18.95 -17.28
C VAL A 448 17.68 18.57 -16.00
N VAL A 449 18.32 18.80 -14.86
CA VAL A 449 17.69 18.69 -13.55
C VAL A 449 16.66 19.80 -13.39
N VAL A 450 15.41 19.43 -13.12
CA VAL A 450 14.35 20.41 -12.84
C VAL A 450 14.69 21.18 -11.56
N PRO A 451 14.81 22.52 -11.61
CA PRO A 451 15.12 23.32 -10.44
C PRO A 451 13.95 23.33 -9.45
N ASN A 452 14.25 23.48 -8.16
CA ASN A 452 13.21 23.73 -7.15
C ASN A 452 12.80 25.20 -7.17
N VAL A 453 11.53 25.45 -7.53
CA VAL A 453 10.92 26.77 -7.59
C VAL A 453 9.69 26.89 -6.67
N VAL A 454 9.39 25.87 -5.85
CA VAL A 454 8.32 25.94 -4.85
C VAL A 454 8.64 27.05 -3.84
N ASN A 455 7.63 27.84 -3.47
CA ASN A 455 7.73 29.07 -2.66
C ASN A 455 8.49 30.25 -3.31
N ALA A 456 9.02 30.11 -4.52
CA ALA A 456 9.54 31.25 -5.26
C ALA A 456 8.40 32.10 -5.84
N THR A 457 8.66 33.38 -6.10
CA THR A 457 7.73 34.21 -6.88
C THR A 457 7.63 33.66 -8.30
N GLN A 458 6.49 33.84 -8.99
CA GLN A 458 6.32 33.37 -10.38
C GLN A 458 7.43 33.89 -11.31
N ALA A 459 7.90 35.13 -11.10
CA ALA A 459 9.01 35.73 -11.87
C ALA A 459 10.36 35.04 -11.59
N ALA A 460 10.67 34.76 -10.32
CA ALA A 460 11.89 34.03 -9.95
C ALA A 460 11.85 32.58 -10.44
N ALA A 461 10.69 31.92 -10.33
CA ALA A 461 10.46 30.58 -10.86
C ALA A 461 10.70 30.52 -12.38
N THR A 462 10.13 31.48 -13.12
CA THR A 462 10.32 31.62 -14.58
C THR A 462 11.80 31.76 -14.94
N THR A 463 12.54 32.58 -14.19
CA THR A 463 13.98 32.80 -14.41
C THR A 463 14.79 31.54 -14.13
N ALA A 464 14.49 30.81 -13.05
CA ALA A 464 15.19 29.57 -12.69
C ALA A 464 14.93 28.46 -13.71
N ILE A 465 13.68 28.29 -14.17
CA ILE A 465 13.29 27.29 -15.16
C ILE A 465 13.97 27.56 -16.50
N THR A 466 13.86 28.80 -17.01
CA THR A 466 14.47 29.18 -18.29
C THR A 466 15.99 29.15 -18.23
N GLY A 467 16.60 29.57 -17.10
CA GLY A 467 18.04 29.50 -16.86
C GLY A 467 18.59 28.07 -16.82
N ALA A 468 17.79 27.10 -16.40
CA ALA A 468 18.14 25.68 -16.47
C ALA A 468 18.08 25.12 -17.92
N GLY A 469 17.50 25.86 -18.87
CA GLY A 469 17.25 25.38 -20.23
C GLY A 469 15.95 24.59 -20.38
N LEU A 470 14.98 24.85 -19.51
CA LEU A 470 13.61 24.32 -19.56
C LEU A 470 12.63 25.41 -20.03
N ALA A 471 11.43 25.01 -20.44
CA ALA A 471 10.36 25.95 -20.78
C ALA A 471 9.40 26.14 -19.59
N VAL A 472 8.84 27.34 -19.44
CA VAL A 472 7.71 27.52 -18.50
C VAL A 472 6.46 26.95 -19.15
N GLY A 473 5.83 25.99 -18.47
CA GLY A 473 4.60 25.33 -18.91
C GLY A 473 3.34 26.12 -18.54
N ALA A 474 2.21 25.44 -18.44
CA ALA A 474 0.96 26.05 -18.02
C ALA A 474 1.09 26.66 -16.61
N VAL A 475 0.66 27.92 -16.45
CA VAL A 475 0.56 28.58 -15.16
C VAL A 475 -0.91 28.68 -14.78
N THR A 476 -1.32 27.96 -13.75
CA THR A 476 -2.67 28.04 -13.18
C THR A 476 -2.61 28.69 -11.80
N THR A 477 -3.76 29.15 -11.30
CA THR A 477 -3.86 29.76 -9.96
C THR A 477 -4.70 28.91 -9.03
N ALA A 478 -4.32 28.86 -7.75
CA ALA A 478 -5.10 28.25 -6.68
C ALA A 478 -5.02 29.09 -5.40
N THR A 479 -6.05 29.05 -4.57
CA THR A 479 -6.03 29.72 -3.26
C THR A 479 -5.13 28.97 -2.29
N SER A 480 -4.32 29.71 -1.52
CA SER A 480 -3.51 29.15 -0.44
C SER A 480 -3.51 30.06 0.78
N THR A 481 -3.59 29.44 1.96
CA THR A 481 -3.49 30.12 3.27
C THR A 481 -2.05 30.13 3.79
N THR A 482 -1.15 29.35 3.19
CA THR A 482 0.24 29.18 3.64
C THR A 482 1.27 29.69 2.65
N VAL A 483 0.91 29.83 1.37
CA VAL A 483 1.79 30.33 0.30
C VAL A 483 1.34 31.74 -0.11
N PRO A 484 2.22 32.77 -0.02
CA PRO A 484 1.87 34.15 -0.36
C PRO A 484 1.36 34.31 -1.80
N ALA A 485 0.43 35.26 -2.01
CA ALA A 485 -0.06 35.60 -3.34
C ALA A 485 1.09 35.88 -4.32
N GLY A 486 1.02 35.32 -5.53
CA GLY A 486 2.05 35.44 -6.56
C GLY A 486 3.25 34.48 -6.41
N SER A 487 3.24 33.60 -5.40
CA SER A 487 4.29 32.57 -5.20
C SER A 487 3.82 31.18 -5.61
N VAL A 488 4.76 30.34 -6.05
CA VAL A 488 4.48 28.98 -6.53
C VAL A 488 4.09 28.06 -5.37
N ILE A 489 2.88 27.51 -5.44
CA ILE A 489 2.37 26.47 -4.53
C ILE A 489 3.00 25.12 -4.89
N SER A 490 3.02 24.79 -6.18
CA SER A 490 3.57 23.53 -6.67
C SER A 490 4.07 23.67 -8.11
N GLN A 491 4.96 22.77 -8.49
CA GLN A 491 5.51 22.65 -9.84
C GLN A 491 5.37 21.22 -10.34
N ASN A 492 5.29 21.05 -11.66
CA ASN A 492 5.35 19.74 -12.32
C ASN A 492 6.11 19.87 -13.65
N PRO A 493 7.18 19.10 -13.90
CA PRO A 493 7.75 18.04 -13.06
C PRO A 493 8.32 18.53 -11.72
N ILE A 494 8.40 17.62 -10.74
CA ILE A 494 8.92 17.94 -9.40
C ILE A 494 10.43 18.23 -9.44
N ALA A 495 10.90 19.01 -8.47
CA ALA A 495 12.31 19.36 -8.37
C ALA A 495 13.22 18.13 -8.26
N GLY A 496 14.40 18.18 -8.90
CA GLY A 496 15.40 17.10 -8.87
C GLY A 496 15.21 16.03 -9.94
N VAL A 497 14.07 15.99 -10.64
CA VAL A 497 13.84 15.05 -11.76
C VAL A 497 14.66 15.46 -12.97
N GLN A 498 15.23 14.48 -13.68
CA GLN A 498 15.87 14.69 -14.98
C GLN A 498 14.80 14.70 -16.07
N VAL A 499 14.76 15.77 -16.86
CA VAL A 499 13.83 15.91 -18.00
C VAL A 499 14.61 16.35 -19.23
N ALA A 500 14.05 16.17 -20.42
CA ALA A 500 14.69 16.66 -21.64
C ALA A 500 14.87 18.18 -21.60
N LYS A 501 16.00 18.69 -22.11
CA LYS A 501 16.18 20.14 -22.30
C LYS A 501 15.05 20.68 -23.16
N GLY A 502 14.44 21.78 -22.71
CA GLY A 502 13.25 22.38 -23.32
C GLY A 502 11.92 21.83 -22.81
N SER A 503 11.90 20.80 -21.94
CA SER A 503 10.65 20.32 -21.31
C SER A 503 9.95 21.43 -20.53
N ALA A 504 8.63 21.41 -20.57
CA ALA A 504 7.78 22.39 -19.89
C ALA A 504 7.63 22.07 -18.39
N VAL A 505 7.81 23.07 -17.53
CA VAL A 505 7.51 23.00 -16.09
C VAL A 505 6.25 23.81 -15.81
N ALA A 506 5.13 23.13 -15.57
CA ALA A 506 3.88 23.76 -15.17
C ALA A 506 3.93 24.24 -13.71
N LEU A 507 3.27 25.35 -13.43
CA LEU A 507 3.25 26.00 -12.11
C LEU A 507 1.81 26.20 -11.64
N VAL A 508 1.57 25.94 -10.35
CA VAL A 508 0.37 26.42 -9.65
C VAL A 508 0.80 27.59 -8.78
N VAL A 509 0.28 28.79 -9.06
CA VAL A 509 0.63 30.02 -8.36
C VAL A 509 -0.48 30.40 -7.38
N SER A 510 -0.09 30.80 -6.18
CA SER A 510 -1.04 31.22 -5.14
C SER A 510 -1.74 32.51 -5.54
N SER A 511 -3.07 32.51 -5.49
CA SER A 511 -3.87 33.74 -5.52
C SER A 511 -3.96 34.44 -4.15
N GLY A 512 -3.33 33.87 -3.10
CA GLY A 512 -3.49 34.28 -1.72
C GLY A 512 -4.85 33.89 -1.13
N SER A 513 -5.04 34.20 0.16
CA SER A 513 -6.35 34.13 0.82
C SER A 513 -6.88 35.53 1.07
N VAL A 514 -8.21 35.71 1.01
CA VAL A 514 -8.84 36.94 1.51
C VAL A 514 -8.72 36.92 3.03
N LEU A 515 -7.84 37.78 3.57
CA LEU A 515 -7.68 37.95 5.00
C LEU A 515 -8.77 38.89 5.53
N VAL A 516 -9.36 38.51 6.66
CA VAL A 516 -10.32 39.30 7.42
C VAL A 516 -9.73 39.58 8.80
N THR A 517 -10.04 40.76 9.34
CA THR A 517 -9.59 41.15 10.68
C THR A 517 -10.52 40.52 11.72
N VAL A 518 -9.95 39.79 12.68
CA VAL A 518 -10.71 39.18 13.77
C VAL A 518 -11.27 40.28 14.68
N PRO A 519 -12.60 40.38 14.87
CA PRO A 519 -13.18 41.38 15.75
C PRO A 519 -12.87 41.05 17.22
N ASN A 520 -12.73 42.08 18.05
CA ASN A 520 -12.61 41.91 19.50
C ASN A 520 -14.02 41.83 20.12
N VAL A 521 -14.37 40.67 20.67
CA VAL A 521 -15.64 40.35 21.32
C VAL A 521 -15.50 40.05 22.81
N VAL A 522 -14.32 40.29 23.40
CA VAL A 522 -14.12 40.17 24.86
C VAL A 522 -15.04 41.15 25.59
N ASN A 523 -15.66 40.71 26.69
CA ASN A 523 -16.71 41.40 27.45
C ASN A 523 -18.05 41.60 26.72
N ALA A 524 -18.20 41.12 25.48
CA ALA A 524 -19.50 41.07 24.83
C ALA A 524 -20.35 39.92 25.39
N THR A 525 -21.68 40.01 25.28
CA THR A 525 -22.55 38.84 25.49
C THR A 525 -22.26 37.79 24.42
N GLN A 526 -22.46 36.50 24.71
CA GLN A 526 -22.24 35.43 23.73
C GLN A 526 -23.03 35.65 22.42
N ALA A 527 -24.25 36.18 22.51
CA ALA A 527 -25.09 36.50 21.35
C ALA A 527 -24.51 37.65 20.50
N ALA A 528 -24.01 38.72 21.15
CA ALA A 528 -23.37 39.83 20.45
C ALA A 528 -22.02 39.42 19.83
N ALA A 529 -21.23 38.61 20.55
CA ALA A 529 -20.00 38.02 20.05
C ALA A 529 -20.24 37.18 18.78
N THR A 530 -21.28 36.34 18.81
CA THR A 530 -21.68 35.50 17.67
C THR A 530 -22.01 36.33 16.44
N SER A 531 -22.83 37.37 16.61
CA SER A 531 -23.23 38.27 15.51
C SER A 531 -22.05 39.06 14.93
N THR A 532 -21.11 39.47 15.78
CA THR A 532 -19.92 40.24 15.36
C THR A 532 -18.93 39.35 14.60
N ILE A 533 -18.72 38.11 15.04
CA ILE A 533 -17.85 37.12 14.37
C ILE A 533 -18.41 36.77 12.99
N THR A 534 -19.69 36.42 12.91
CA THR A 534 -20.32 36.05 11.62
C THR A 534 -20.41 37.22 10.66
N GLY A 535 -20.69 38.44 11.15
CA GLY A 535 -20.68 39.65 10.36
C GLY A 535 -19.31 40.01 9.76
N ALA A 536 -18.21 39.57 10.39
CA ALA A 536 -16.85 39.73 9.89
C ALA A 536 -16.43 38.65 8.86
N GLY A 537 -17.34 37.75 8.47
CA GLY A 537 -17.04 36.63 7.57
C GLY A 537 -16.28 35.48 8.25
N LEU A 538 -16.30 35.41 9.59
CA LEU A 538 -15.71 34.33 10.38
C LEU A 538 -16.82 33.40 10.91
N VAL A 539 -16.44 32.25 11.48
CA VAL A 539 -17.41 31.34 12.11
C VAL A 539 -17.15 31.26 13.61
N VAL A 540 -18.21 31.01 14.40
CA VAL A 540 -18.05 30.78 15.84
C VAL A 540 -17.48 29.38 16.05
N GLY A 541 -16.34 29.30 16.73
CA GLY A 541 -15.70 28.05 17.10
C GLY A 541 -16.28 27.45 18.38
N THR A 542 -15.49 26.61 19.06
CA THR A 542 -15.90 26.00 20.33
C THR A 542 -16.22 27.07 21.37
N VAL A 543 -17.38 26.93 22.03
CA VAL A 543 -17.76 27.75 23.18
C VAL A 543 -17.61 26.93 24.44
N THR A 544 -16.77 27.39 25.36
CA THR A 544 -16.55 26.78 26.68
C THR A 544 -17.00 27.75 27.78
N THR A 545 -17.22 27.24 29.00
CA THR A 545 -17.61 28.09 30.14
C THR A 545 -16.57 28.05 31.26
N SER A 546 -16.40 29.16 31.97
CA SER A 546 -15.52 29.27 33.14
C SER A 546 -16.11 30.22 34.19
N SER A 547 -15.90 29.96 35.47
CA SER A 547 -16.34 30.88 36.54
C SER A 547 -15.48 32.14 36.54
N SER A 548 -16.10 33.29 36.77
CA SER A 548 -15.40 34.57 36.92
C SER A 548 -16.07 35.43 37.99
N THR A 549 -15.24 36.01 38.85
CA THR A 549 -15.67 36.97 39.88
C THR A 549 -15.79 38.40 39.32
N THR A 550 -15.26 38.65 38.12
CA THR A 550 -15.16 39.99 37.51
C THR A 550 -15.93 40.12 36.20
N VAL A 551 -16.22 39.00 35.52
CA VAL A 551 -16.93 38.97 34.24
C VAL A 551 -18.34 38.40 34.47
N PRO A 552 -19.43 39.14 34.19
CA PRO A 552 -20.80 38.69 34.44
C PRO A 552 -21.15 37.41 33.69
N ALA A 553 -22.03 36.59 34.26
CA ALA A 553 -22.49 35.36 33.62
C ALA A 553 -23.08 35.63 32.22
N GLY A 554 -22.73 34.80 31.24
CA GLY A 554 -23.16 34.93 29.85
C GLY A 554 -22.32 35.87 28.97
N THR A 555 -21.23 36.43 29.49
CA THR A 555 -20.31 37.32 28.74
C THR A 555 -18.95 36.65 28.46
N VAL A 556 -18.32 37.00 27.34
CA VAL A 556 -17.06 36.41 26.88
C VAL A 556 -15.90 36.88 27.76
N ILE A 557 -15.25 35.93 28.44
CA ILE A 557 -14.01 36.11 29.19
C ILE A 557 -12.82 36.27 28.25
N SER A 558 -12.73 35.42 27.23
CA SER A 558 -11.64 35.43 26.27
C SER A 558 -12.06 34.82 24.94
N GLN A 559 -11.35 35.18 23.87
CA GLN A 559 -11.51 34.61 22.53
C GLN A 559 -10.17 34.12 21.99
N ASN A 560 -10.22 33.22 21.00
CA ASN A 560 -9.07 32.83 20.20
C ASN A 560 -9.51 32.50 18.76
N PRO A 561 -8.95 33.11 17.71
CA PRO A 561 -7.87 34.11 17.70
C PRO A 561 -8.21 35.44 18.40
N ILE A 562 -7.18 36.16 18.87
CA ILE A 562 -7.34 37.45 19.54
C ILE A 562 -7.85 38.54 18.58
N GLY A 563 -8.55 39.53 19.12
CA GLY A 563 -9.03 40.67 18.35
C GLY A 563 -7.88 41.44 17.68
N GLY A 564 -8.06 41.82 16.41
CA GLY A 564 -7.06 42.50 15.58
C GLY A 564 -6.16 41.56 14.77
N ALA A 565 -6.20 40.24 15.00
CA ALA A 565 -5.46 39.27 14.19
C ALA A 565 -5.97 39.26 12.73
N GLN A 566 -5.09 39.03 11.76
CA GLN A 566 -5.47 38.75 10.37
C GLN A 566 -5.57 37.25 10.17
N VAL A 567 -6.75 36.77 9.76
CA VAL A 567 -7.00 35.33 9.52
C VAL A 567 -7.76 35.15 8.22
N ALA A 568 -7.76 33.93 7.67
CA ALA A 568 -8.54 33.64 6.48
C ALA A 568 -10.05 33.77 6.77
N SER A 569 -10.82 34.28 5.81
CA SER A 569 -12.29 34.23 5.86
C SER A 569 -12.78 32.80 6.16
N GLY A 570 -13.79 32.68 7.03
CA GLY A 570 -14.31 31.39 7.52
C GLY A 570 -13.53 30.75 8.68
N THR A 571 -12.47 31.39 9.19
CA THR A 571 -11.74 30.89 10.37
C THR A 571 -12.64 30.88 11.62
N ALA A 572 -12.53 29.83 12.43
CA ALA A 572 -13.29 29.68 13.66
C ALA A 572 -12.70 30.51 14.82
N VAL A 573 -13.56 31.29 15.51
CA VAL A 573 -13.18 32.03 16.73
C VAL A 573 -13.80 31.32 17.94
N ALA A 574 -12.96 30.64 18.73
CA ALA A 574 -13.37 29.98 19.97
C ALA A 574 -13.59 31.00 21.08
N LEU A 575 -14.56 30.73 21.96
CA LEU A 575 -14.97 31.61 23.05
C LEU A 575 -14.93 30.89 24.41
N VAL A 576 -14.51 31.62 25.44
CA VAL A 576 -14.70 31.25 26.85
C VAL A 576 -15.73 32.20 27.43
N VAL A 577 -16.85 31.69 27.93
CA VAL A 577 -17.99 32.48 28.45
C VAL A 577 -18.09 32.32 29.97
N SER A 578 -18.35 33.41 30.68
CA SER A 578 -18.47 33.38 32.14
C SER A 578 -19.72 32.65 32.62
N SER A 579 -19.57 31.80 33.63
CA SER A 579 -20.67 31.19 34.38
C SER A 579 -21.01 31.94 35.69
N GLY A 580 -20.36 33.08 35.97
CA GLY A 580 -20.51 33.83 37.22
C GLY A 580 -19.55 33.38 38.33
N PRO A 581 -19.71 33.88 39.58
CA PRO A 581 -18.82 33.57 40.69
C PRO A 581 -18.83 32.08 41.06
N PRO A 582 -17.71 31.52 41.57
CA PRO A 582 -17.67 30.13 42.03
C PRO A 582 -18.58 29.89 43.24
N SER A 583 -19.32 28.76 43.26
CA SER A 583 -20.14 28.33 44.42
C SER A 583 -19.28 27.72 45.55
N PRO A 584 -19.63 27.90 46.84
CA PRO A 584 -18.89 27.27 47.95
C PRO A 584 -19.10 25.75 48.05
N SER A 585 -18.09 25.01 48.53
CA SER A 585 -18.09 23.54 48.70
C SER A 585 -18.74 23.08 50.01
N ALA A 586 -19.26 21.84 50.06
CA ALA A 586 -19.89 21.25 51.26
C ALA A 586 -18.84 20.86 52.32
N VAL A 587 -19.19 21.01 53.61
CA VAL A 587 -18.30 20.74 54.75
C VAL A 587 -18.97 19.77 55.73
N VAL A 588 -18.24 18.77 56.25
CA VAL A 588 -18.74 17.89 57.32
C VAL A 588 -18.86 18.71 58.60
N ASP A 589 -20.07 18.76 59.15
CA ASP A 589 -20.39 19.53 60.35
C ASP A 589 -20.32 18.67 61.62
N ALA A 590 -20.78 17.42 61.55
CA ALA A 590 -20.67 16.46 62.64
C ALA A 590 -20.68 15.00 62.13
N THR A 591 -20.10 14.08 62.91
CA THR A 591 -20.16 12.63 62.66
C THR A 591 -20.30 11.88 63.98
N VAL A 592 -21.26 10.96 64.06
CA VAL A 592 -21.43 10.04 65.20
C VAL A 592 -21.65 8.63 64.67
N PHE A 593 -21.29 7.62 65.46
CA PHE A 593 -21.57 6.23 65.13
C PHE A 593 -21.91 5.41 66.39
N VAL A 594 -22.56 4.27 66.19
CA VAL A 594 -22.86 3.28 67.23
C VAL A 594 -22.93 1.89 66.60
N ASP A 595 -22.45 0.90 67.34
CA ASP A 595 -22.43 -0.51 66.97
C ASP A 595 -23.16 -1.33 68.05
N GLY A 596 -23.81 -2.43 67.68
CA GLY A 596 -24.49 -3.32 68.63
C GLY A 596 -25.54 -4.22 67.97
N ARG A 597 -26.52 -4.69 68.75
CA ARG A 597 -27.61 -5.57 68.30
C ARG A 597 -28.99 -4.95 68.63
N GLY A 598 -30.02 -5.28 67.85
CA GLY A 598 -31.41 -4.90 68.13
C GLY A 598 -31.80 -3.48 67.75
N THR A 599 -32.01 -2.60 68.73
CA THR A 599 -32.19 -1.16 68.48
C THR A 599 -31.00 -0.40 69.05
N ILE A 600 -30.19 0.17 68.16
CA ILE A 600 -29.01 0.97 68.51
C ILE A 600 -29.33 2.45 68.37
N VAL A 601 -28.78 3.27 69.27
CA VAL A 601 -29.00 4.73 69.30
C VAL A 601 -27.65 5.42 69.36
N THR A 602 -27.41 6.36 68.44
CA THR A 602 -26.13 7.09 68.38
C THR A 602 -25.91 7.92 69.64
N PRO A 603 -24.64 8.23 69.97
CA PRO A 603 -24.34 9.40 70.80
C PRO A 603 -25.01 10.67 70.26
N ALA A 604 -25.12 11.68 71.12
CA ALA A 604 -25.74 12.94 70.78
C ALA A 604 -24.99 13.66 69.64
N ILE A 605 -25.69 14.02 68.56
CA ILE A 605 -25.19 14.82 67.44
C ILE A 605 -25.72 16.25 67.53
N THR A 606 -24.82 17.23 67.39
CA THR A 606 -25.12 18.66 67.40
C THR A 606 -24.58 19.27 66.11
N THR A 607 -25.38 20.10 65.43
CA THR A 607 -24.98 20.81 64.21
C THR A 607 -24.90 22.32 64.44
N THR A 608 -24.15 23.03 63.61
CA THR A 608 -23.80 24.45 63.78
C THR A 608 -24.66 25.39 62.95
N ALA A 609 -25.41 24.88 61.97
CA ALA A 609 -26.21 25.69 61.05
C ALA A 609 -27.56 25.04 60.67
N PRO A 610 -28.58 25.85 60.32
CA PRO A 610 -29.81 25.35 59.70
C PRO A 610 -29.56 24.88 58.26
N GLY A 611 -30.38 23.95 57.78
CA GLY A 611 -30.32 23.44 56.41
C GLY A 611 -29.33 22.29 56.22
N ASP A 612 -28.77 21.76 57.30
CA ASP A 612 -27.83 20.65 57.25
C ASP A 612 -28.47 19.37 56.71
N LEU A 613 -27.75 18.69 55.83
CA LEU A 613 -28.11 17.38 55.32
C LEU A 613 -27.49 16.32 56.21
N LEU A 614 -28.32 15.49 56.83
CA LEU A 614 -27.88 14.30 57.55
C LEU A 614 -27.97 13.09 56.63
N VAL A 615 -26.92 12.27 56.65
CA VAL A 615 -26.84 10.99 55.94
C VAL A 615 -26.53 9.89 56.95
N ALA A 616 -27.40 8.90 57.03
CA ALA A 616 -27.23 7.73 57.87
C ALA A 616 -26.81 6.53 57.00
N PHE A 617 -25.69 5.94 57.36
CA PHE A 617 -25.10 4.75 56.78
C PHE A 617 -25.31 3.61 57.77
N ALA A 618 -26.21 2.69 57.43
CA ALA A 618 -26.63 1.63 58.33
C ALA A 618 -26.33 0.26 57.71
N ALA A 619 -25.71 -0.64 58.47
CA ALA A 619 -25.38 -1.99 58.03
C ALA A 619 -25.71 -3.00 59.11
N SER A 620 -26.06 -4.22 58.73
CA SER A 620 -26.42 -5.29 59.66
C SER A 620 -26.15 -6.65 59.06
N ASP A 621 -25.69 -7.58 59.89
CA ASP A 621 -25.78 -9.02 59.64
C ASP A 621 -27.23 -9.46 59.61
N GLY A 622 -27.48 -10.68 59.11
CA GLY A 622 -28.84 -11.16 58.94
C GLY A 622 -28.97 -12.68 59.00
N PRO A 623 -30.22 -13.18 59.12
CA PRO A 623 -30.50 -14.59 59.31
C PRO A 623 -30.10 -15.41 58.09
N SER A 624 -29.68 -16.66 58.32
CA SER A 624 -29.31 -17.63 57.27
C SER A 624 -30.42 -17.94 56.26
N SER A 625 -31.66 -17.53 56.54
CA SER A 625 -32.80 -17.55 55.63
C SER A 625 -33.68 -16.31 55.84
N GLY A 626 -34.06 -15.64 54.73
CA GLY A 626 -34.80 -14.37 54.74
C GLY A 626 -33.92 -13.14 54.46
N SER A 627 -34.54 -11.99 54.19
CA SER A 627 -33.84 -10.71 54.00
C SER A 627 -33.83 -9.90 55.30
N GLN A 628 -32.69 -9.33 55.65
CA GLN A 628 -32.59 -8.34 56.72
C GLN A 628 -32.88 -6.94 56.18
N THR A 629 -33.48 -6.09 57.01
CA THR A 629 -33.64 -4.66 56.73
C THR A 629 -33.52 -3.84 58.02
N LEU A 630 -33.25 -2.54 57.86
CA LEU A 630 -33.18 -1.59 58.97
C LEU A 630 -34.26 -0.52 58.83
N THR A 631 -34.67 0.04 59.96
CA THR A 631 -35.41 1.31 60.01
C THR A 631 -34.54 2.36 60.68
N VAL A 632 -34.48 3.57 60.12
CA VAL A 632 -33.72 4.70 60.69
C VAL A 632 -34.70 5.79 61.11
N SER A 633 -34.57 6.25 62.35
CA SER A 633 -35.45 7.29 62.92
C SER A 633 -34.70 8.14 63.95
N GLY A 634 -35.30 9.23 64.43
CA GLY A 634 -34.71 10.08 65.47
C GLY A 634 -34.39 11.50 64.99
N ALA A 635 -33.82 12.29 65.89
CA ALA A 635 -33.53 13.73 65.74
C ALA A 635 -34.75 14.63 65.43
N GLY A 636 -35.98 14.13 65.53
CA GLY A 636 -37.19 14.83 65.12
C GLY A 636 -37.29 15.04 63.59
N LEU A 637 -36.53 14.26 62.81
CA LEU A 637 -36.44 14.41 61.36
C LEU A 637 -37.20 13.30 60.62
N THR A 638 -37.65 13.62 59.40
CA THR A 638 -38.19 12.64 58.45
C THR A 638 -37.05 12.02 57.65
N TRP A 639 -36.76 10.74 57.93
CA TRP A 639 -35.73 9.97 57.23
C TRP A 639 -36.28 9.30 55.98
N THR A 640 -35.56 9.44 54.88
CA THR A 640 -35.89 8.81 53.59
C THR A 640 -34.79 7.85 53.18
N MET A 641 -35.14 6.58 52.93
CA MET A 641 -34.20 5.61 52.38
C MET A 641 -33.82 6.02 50.95
N ARG A 642 -32.52 6.09 50.68
CA ARG A 642 -31.99 6.36 49.36
C ARG A 642 -31.67 5.09 48.61
N GLN A 643 -31.15 4.10 49.31
CA GLN A 643 -30.80 2.81 48.72
C GLN A 643 -30.59 1.73 49.76
N ARG A 644 -30.82 0.49 49.35
CA ARG A 644 -30.58 -0.74 50.11
C ARG A 644 -29.92 -1.80 49.23
N ALA A 645 -29.02 -2.57 49.83
CA ALA A 645 -28.57 -3.87 49.32
C ALA A 645 -28.84 -4.93 50.40
N ASN A 646 -29.67 -5.93 50.11
CA ASN A 646 -30.07 -6.99 51.07
C ASN A 646 -30.38 -8.33 50.37
N THR A 647 -29.80 -8.56 49.19
CA THR A 647 -29.95 -9.79 48.40
C THR A 647 -29.04 -10.93 48.85
N ARG A 648 -28.26 -10.70 49.92
CA ARG A 648 -27.39 -11.65 50.60
C ARG A 648 -27.69 -11.59 52.10
N LEU A 649 -27.00 -12.39 52.91
CA LEU A 649 -27.18 -12.38 54.36
C LEU A 649 -26.78 -10.99 54.91
N GLY A 650 -27.72 -10.36 55.61
CA GLY A 650 -27.59 -8.99 56.10
C GLY A 650 -28.14 -7.89 55.17
N THR A 651 -27.82 -6.64 55.48
CA THR A 651 -28.23 -5.44 54.73
C THR A 651 -27.20 -4.31 54.85
N ALA A 652 -27.13 -3.47 53.83
CA ALA A 652 -26.44 -2.18 53.84
C ALA A 652 -27.36 -1.12 53.24
N GLU A 653 -27.58 -0.02 53.96
CA GLU A 653 -28.59 0.99 53.66
C GLU A 653 -28.07 2.40 53.83
N ILE A 654 -28.49 3.30 52.95
CA ILE A 654 -28.23 4.74 53.06
C ILE A 654 -29.56 5.46 53.19
N TRP A 655 -29.66 6.31 54.21
CA TRP A 655 -30.83 7.12 54.52
C TRP A 655 -30.43 8.60 54.60
N THR A 656 -31.35 9.50 54.27
CA THR A 656 -31.10 10.94 54.36
C THR A 656 -32.24 11.68 55.03
N ALA A 657 -31.91 12.75 55.75
CA ALA A 657 -32.85 13.71 56.29
C ALA A 657 -32.26 15.13 56.22
N THR A 658 -33.10 16.15 56.20
CA THR A 658 -32.64 17.54 56.23
C THR A 658 -33.15 18.22 57.49
N ALA A 659 -32.23 18.80 58.25
CA ALA A 659 -32.55 19.57 59.45
C ALA A 659 -32.85 21.02 59.05
N ALA A 660 -34.12 21.41 59.14
CA ALA A 660 -34.52 22.80 58.85
C ALA A 660 -33.90 23.81 59.83
N SER A 661 -33.51 23.36 61.02
CA SER A 661 -32.81 24.11 62.06
C SER A 661 -31.58 23.36 62.53
N ALA A 662 -30.60 24.06 63.12
CA ALA A 662 -29.47 23.41 63.78
C ALA A 662 -29.95 22.42 64.85
N LEU A 663 -29.35 21.23 64.90
CA LEU A 663 -29.68 20.20 65.88
C LEU A 663 -28.85 20.39 67.14
N ALA A 664 -29.46 20.17 68.31
CA ALA A 664 -28.75 20.21 69.59
C ALA A 664 -29.03 18.92 70.36
N ASN A 665 -27.96 18.19 70.67
CA ASN A 665 -27.99 16.93 71.40
C ASN A 665 -28.99 15.90 70.86
N ALA A 666 -29.19 15.87 69.54
CA ALA A 666 -30.14 14.95 68.91
C ALA A 666 -29.56 13.52 68.85
N THR A 667 -30.39 12.50 68.81
CA THR A 667 -29.95 11.11 68.62
C THR A 667 -30.68 10.46 67.45
N VAL A 668 -30.00 9.56 66.76
CA VAL A 668 -30.55 8.78 65.65
C VAL A 668 -30.48 7.31 66.02
N ALA A 669 -31.54 6.57 65.74
CA ALA A 669 -31.67 5.16 66.04
C ALA A 669 -31.76 4.33 64.77
N SER A 670 -31.19 3.13 64.81
CA SER A 670 -31.45 2.07 63.84
C SER A 670 -32.03 0.84 64.53
N ALA A 671 -33.09 0.27 63.95
CA ALA A 671 -33.72 -0.95 64.45
C ALA A 671 -33.80 -2.01 63.35
N GLN A 672 -33.38 -3.22 63.72
CA GLN A 672 -33.41 -4.41 62.88
C GLN A 672 -34.80 -5.00 62.73
N THR A 673 -35.13 -5.51 61.53
CA THR A 673 -36.37 -6.29 61.35
C THR A 673 -36.28 -7.70 61.93
N THR A 674 -35.07 -8.27 61.98
CA THR A 674 -34.79 -9.51 62.73
C THR A 674 -33.70 -9.20 63.74
N ASP A 675 -34.02 -9.31 65.03
CA ASP A 675 -33.11 -9.01 66.13
C ASP A 675 -32.03 -10.09 66.31
N GLY A 676 -30.98 -9.80 67.08
CA GLY A 676 -29.92 -10.73 67.47
C GLY A 676 -28.68 -10.73 66.57
N PHE A 677 -28.65 -9.87 65.55
CA PHE A 677 -27.53 -9.74 64.62
C PHE A 677 -26.73 -8.47 64.91
N ASP A 678 -25.46 -8.48 64.54
CA ASP A 678 -24.60 -7.30 64.66
C ASP A 678 -24.99 -6.25 63.62
N GLN A 679 -25.06 -4.99 64.04
CA GLN A 679 -25.33 -3.84 63.18
C GLN A 679 -24.52 -2.62 63.58
N SER A 680 -24.36 -1.73 62.62
CA SER A 680 -23.72 -0.45 62.77
C SER A 680 -24.57 0.65 62.16
N LEU A 681 -24.56 1.81 62.82
CA LEU A 681 -25.15 3.05 62.33
C LEU A 681 -24.11 4.17 62.44
N THR A 682 -23.75 4.76 61.30
CA THR A 682 -22.94 5.99 61.22
C THR A 682 -23.80 7.12 60.66
N VAL A 683 -23.82 8.28 61.31
CA VAL A 683 -24.56 9.47 60.86
C VAL A 683 -23.59 10.63 60.65
N VAL A 684 -23.63 11.23 59.46
CA VAL A 684 -22.81 12.38 59.06
C VAL A 684 -23.70 13.55 58.70
N ALA A 685 -23.46 14.72 59.30
CA ALA A 685 -24.12 15.98 58.96
C ALA A 685 -23.24 16.83 58.04
N PHE A 686 -23.83 17.39 56.98
CA PHE A 686 -23.14 18.22 56.00
C PHE A 686 -23.75 19.62 55.94
N ARG A 687 -22.90 20.63 56.12
CA ARG A 687 -23.22 22.04 55.95
C ARG A 687 -22.97 22.48 54.51
N SER A 688 -23.82 23.39 54.02
CA SER A 688 -23.76 23.94 52.66
C SER A 688 -23.91 22.89 51.54
N ALA A 689 -24.45 21.71 51.88
CA ALA A 689 -24.79 20.69 50.90
C ALA A 689 -26.05 21.13 50.13
N GLY A 690 -25.93 21.36 48.82
CA GLY A 690 -27.06 21.69 47.94
C GLY A 690 -28.00 20.52 47.62
N GLY A 691 -27.99 19.46 48.44
CA GLY A 691 -28.67 18.17 48.23
C GLY A 691 -27.77 17.03 47.75
N VAL A 692 -28.24 15.78 47.83
CA VAL A 692 -27.56 14.60 47.28
C VAL A 692 -27.94 14.43 45.80
N GLY A 693 -27.07 14.93 44.91
CA GLY A 693 -27.24 14.80 43.46
C GLY A 693 -26.59 13.55 42.87
N ALA A 694 -27.42 12.56 42.54
CA ALA A 694 -27.25 11.49 41.54
C ALA A 694 -26.28 10.31 41.78
N GLY A 695 -26.85 9.11 41.66
CA GLY A 695 -26.15 7.88 41.22
C GLY A 695 -25.66 6.96 42.33
N VAL A 696 -26.40 5.87 42.57
CA VAL A 696 -25.90 4.71 43.31
C VAL A 696 -25.15 3.81 42.34
N ALA A 697 -23.87 3.53 42.58
CA ALA A 697 -23.21 2.37 42.00
C ALA A 697 -23.42 1.17 42.95
N ALA A 698 -24.12 0.14 42.48
CA ALA A 698 -24.30 -1.10 43.21
C ALA A 698 -23.02 -1.95 43.12
N GLY A 699 -22.43 -2.29 44.27
CA GLY A 699 -21.44 -3.37 44.39
C GLY A 699 -21.92 -4.37 45.45
N ALA A 700 -21.90 -5.69 45.27
CA ALA A 700 -21.51 -6.55 44.16
C ALA A 700 -22.43 -7.80 44.13
N THR A 701 -22.52 -8.47 42.99
CA THR A 701 -23.25 -9.74 42.77
C THR A 701 -22.53 -10.99 43.34
N ALA A 702 -21.40 -10.85 44.05
CA ALA A 702 -20.59 -11.99 44.51
C ALA A 702 -20.05 -11.92 45.95
N SER A 703 -20.37 -10.89 46.77
CA SER A 703 -19.94 -10.80 48.17
C SER A 703 -20.94 -9.98 49.02
N ALA A 704 -20.67 -9.80 50.31
CA ALA A 704 -21.56 -9.19 51.30
C ALA A 704 -22.12 -7.80 50.90
N PRO A 705 -23.30 -7.39 51.42
CA PRO A 705 -24.03 -6.22 50.93
C PRO A 705 -23.23 -4.91 51.03
N SER A 706 -23.23 -4.07 49.98
CA SER A 706 -22.65 -2.73 50.04
C SER A 706 -23.38 -1.72 49.15
N VAL A 707 -23.36 -0.45 49.56
CA VAL A 707 -24.00 0.68 48.88
C VAL A 707 -23.06 1.89 48.92
N SER A 708 -22.96 2.63 47.81
CA SER A 708 -22.20 3.87 47.73
C SER A 708 -23.05 5.07 47.33
N LEU A 709 -22.62 6.25 47.75
CA LEU A 709 -23.19 7.57 47.44
C LEU A 709 -22.09 8.44 46.83
N THR A 710 -22.30 8.85 45.57
CA THR A 710 -21.40 9.76 44.85
C THR A 710 -22.06 11.13 44.73
N THR A 711 -21.31 12.20 44.99
CA THR A 711 -21.77 13.58 44.75
C THR A 711 -21.27 14.08 43.39
N THR A 712 -21.94 15.04 42.76
CA THR A 712 -21.72 15.41 41.33
C THR A 712 -21.17 16.84 41.08
N ARG A 713 -20.65 17.53 42.09
CA ARG A 713 -20.10 18.90 41.95
C ARG A 713 -18.58 18.95 42.10
N ALA A 714 -17.93 20.03 41.68
CA ALA A 714 -16.50 20.21 41.96
C ALA A 714 -16.24 20.17 43.48
N GLY A 715 -15.32 19.31 43.92
CA GLY A 715 -15.10 19.02 45.35
C GLY A 715 -15.97 17.89 45.93
N SER A 716 -16.58 17.08 45.08
CA SER A 716 -17.39 15.92 45.48
C SER A 716 -16.69 14.92 46.40
N LEU A 717 -17.43 14.42 47.39
CA LEU A 717 -17.09 13.30 48.26
C LEU A 717 -17.83 12.03 47.84
N VAL A 718 -17.22 10.87 48.09
CA VAL A 718 -17.82 9.54 47.91
C VAL A 718 -17.87 8.86 49.28
N TYR A 719 -19.06 8.42 49.69
CA TYR A 719 -19.26 7.65 50.92
C TYR A 719 -19.81 6.26 50.58
N GLY A 720 -19.39 5.25 51.34
CA GLY A 720 -19.85 3.88 51.16
C GLY A 720 -20.15 3.22 52.50
N VAL A 721 -21.12 2.31 52.49
CA VAL A 721 -21.45 1.45 53.62
C VAL A 721 -21.53 0.02 53.12
N GLY A 722 -21.02 -0.92 53.90
CA GLY A 722 -21.09 -2.33 53.57
C GLY A 722 -20.96 -3.19 54.80
N ASN A 723 -21.45 -4.41 54.68
CA ASN A 723 -21.37 -5.44 55.70
C ASN A 723 -20.46 -6.58 55.25
N ASP A 724 -20.00 -7.41 56.17
CA ASP A 724 -19.24 -8.64 55.92
C ASP A 724 -19.69 -9.74 56.90
N TRP A 725 -20.64 -10.57 56.47
CA TRP A 725 -21.46 -11.40 57.36
C TRP A 725 -20.80 -12.73 57.77
N ASP A 726 -19.75 -13.18 57.07
CA ASP A 726 -19.15 -14.50 57.27
C ASP A 726 -17.70 -14.50 57.77
N LYS A 727 -17.05 -13.32 57.89
CA LYS A 727 -15.81 -13.02 58.64
C LYS A 727 -15.35 -11.58 58.37
N ALA A 728 -15.81 -10.60 59.16
CA ALA A 728 -15.34 -9.24 59.03
C ALA A 728 -13.81 -9.15 59.18
N ILE A 729 -13.13 -8.58 58.17
CA ILE A 729 -11.71 -8.22 58.24
C ILE A 729 -11.52 -6.70 58.16
N ALA A 730 -10.49 -6.20 58.85
CA ALA A 730 -10.10 -4.79 58.75
C ALA A 730 -9.82 -4.42 57.29
N ARG A 731 -10.41 -3.33 56.79
CA ARG A 731 -10.28 -2.95 55.37
C ARG A 731 -9.08 -2.03 55.18
N VAL A 732 -8.30 -2.25 54.13
CA VAL A 732 -7.27 -1.32 53.68
C VAL A 732 -7.86 -0.45 52.57
N VAL A 733 -7.86 0.87 52.77
CA VAL A 733 -8.39 1.83 51.79
C VAL A 733 -7.31 2.29 50.81
N GLY A 734 -7.71 2.62 49.57
CA GLY A 734 -6.80 3.09 48.53
C GLY A 734 -6.33 4.53 48.73
N ALA A 735 -5.36 4.98 47.92
CA ALA A 735 -4.88 6.37 47.96
C ALA A 735 -6.04 7.37 47.73
N GLY A 736 -6.17 8.35 48.62
CA GLY A 736 -7.24 9.37 48.57
C GLY A 736 -8.56 8.95 49.24
N GLN A 737 -8.61 7.78 49.88
CA GLN A 737 -9.76 7.32 50.67
C GLN A 737 -9.44 7.34 52.17
N ALA A 738 -10.47 7.52 53.00
CA ALA A 738 -10.36 7.47 54.46
C ALA A 738 -11.50 6.61 55.03
N ILE A 739 -11.21 5.85 56.09
CA ILE A 739 -12.23 5.11 56.84
C ILE A 739 -12.91 6.09 57.79
N VAL A 740 -14.23 6.24 57.63
CA VAL A 740 -15.06 7.09 58.52
C VAL A 740 -15.39 6.34 59.80
N HIS A 741 -15.80 5.08 59.65
CA HIS A 741 -16.09 4.16 60.74
C HIS A 741 -15.91 2.73 60.22
N GLN A 742 -15.42 1.85 61.09
CA GLN A 742 -15.33 0.42 60.82
C GLN A 742 -15.48 -0.34 62.15
N TRP A 743 -16.29 -1.40 62.12
CA TRP A 743 -16.38 -2.38 63.19
C TRP A 743 -15.92 -3.74 62.65
N VAL A 744 -14.96 -4.36 63.33
CA VAL A 744 -14.43 -5.69 63.00
C VAL A 744 -14.59 -6.53 64.25
N ASP A 745 -15.38 -7.59 64.17
CA ASP A 745 -15.45 -8.55 65.26
C ASP A 745 -14.16 -9.40 65.27
N SER A 746 -13.52 -9.54 66.43
CA SER A 746 -12.26 -10.27 66.56
C SER A 746 -12.55 -11.70 67.03
N PRO A 747 -11.76 -12.72 66.64
CA PRO A 747 -12.21 -14.10 66.52
C PRO A 747 -12.37 -14.82 67.87
N VAL A 748 -13.40 -14.48 68.64
CA VAL A 748 -14.17 -15.35 69.55
C VAL A 748 -15.58 -14.75 69.72
N GLY A 749 -16.47 -14.98 68.75
CA GLY A 749 -17.91 -14.91 68.96
C GLY A 749 -18.63 -13.81 68.24
#